data_AF-A0A134CF95-F1
#
_entry.id   AF-A0A134CF95-F1
#
_cell.length_a   1.000
_cell.length_b   1.000
_cell.length_c   1.000
_cell.angle_alpha   90.00
_cell.angle_beta   90.00
_cell.angle_gamma   90.00
#
_symmetry.space_group_name_H-M   'P 1'
#
loop_
_entity.id
_entity.type
_entity.pdbx_description
1 polymer ?
#
loop_
_entity_poly.entity_id
_entity_poly.type
_entity_poly.pdbx_seq_one_letter_code
_entity_poly.pdbx_strand_id
1 'polypeptide(L)'
;MSELNEWVGIVERILFISKEKDFYIFVMSQDGGPKKVTVKGSGRAVTVGERIRVHGKWVQHRKYGRQIAAQAWQILVSDTLEGTKRFLASSYIPGMGPVLAQRIVDTFGNKAMDILQNEPERLLQIEGMGKQKLESIRKALADKEWDYQLALDLEQHGISGKYAIHLINAYESHVLEVLKTDAYRLIQDIQGIGFIVADKIALAYGMDTHHKKRICAALYYVLEGETYNGNVCVPQELLIQETVKLLHVEEAVVADTLTSLVEGQFLKTEEYQHQVYVYLIEKYCEEVAVARRIREMSKIRDKNMCGVELFLKTWQKESDFTLAKEQQQAVKASVRSPILVITGGPGTGKTTIIQAVIKLAEQRQERIALCAPTGRAAKRLHEATSHKAETVHRLLGANGKSFEYDEDNLLSVDLVIVDEVSMLDMNMCYHLFQALPEGCRCIFVGDADQLPSVGVGRVLHDLIRSEQIPVVRLKTIFRQKNGGRIVTNAHLINQGQFPICNEDSEFTWIEVDSEEEGAAQITALYGEIMKKEDDLFSVQVLSPMYKNPCGVDNLNALIQEKYNPSQPNKSEYCTEKWTFRVGDKVMQRQNNYDEGIFNGDMGTVFSVQAERVFVRFAERDVSYTSKDISQITPAYATTVHKSQGSEYGTVILAFVNSQYIMLQRNLFYTAVTRAKKRVILVGMEAAIQRAVTNVRNNQRYTLLAERLRGKELW
;
A
#
# COMPACT_ATOMS: atom_id res chain seq x y z
N MET A 1 -24.69 -4.10 -39.28
CA MET A 1 -24.81 -3.23 -38.09
C MET A 1 -24.18 -3.98 -36.93
N SER A 2 -23.01 -3.54 -36.47
CA SER A 2 -22.29 -4.20 -35.38
C SER A 2 -23.01 -3.98 -34.04
N GLU A 3 -23.37 -5.05 -33.35
CA GLU A 3 -24.03 -5.01 -32.03
C GLU A 3 -23.24 -4.13 -31.06
N LEU A 4 -23.92 -3.13 -30.51
CA LEU A 4 -23.41 -2.33 -29.40
C LEU A 4 -23.75 -3.06 -28.12
N ASN A 5 -22.73 -3.31 -27.30
CA ASN A 5 -22.92 -3.95 -26.01
C ASN A 5 -23.25 -2.89 -24.95
N GLU A 6 -24.05 -3.30 -23.97
CA GLU A 6 -24.46 -2.48 -22.84
C GLU A 6 -23.77 -2.94 -21.55
N TRP A 7 -23.32 -1.99 -20.73
CA TRP A 7 -22.76 -2.24 -19.41
C TRP A 7 -23.36 -1.27 -18.39
N VAL A 8 -23.75 -1.78 -17.22
CA VAL A 8 -24.26 -0.98 -16.10
C VAL A 8 -23.32 -1.10 -14.92
N GLY A 9 -23.05 0.01 -14.22
CA GLY A 9 -22.15 0.00 -13.08
C GLY A 9 -21.99 1.36 -12.41
N ILE A 10 -21.11 1.42 -11.40
CA ILE A 10 -20.81 2.63 -10.63
C ILE A 10 -19.44 3.18 -11.05
N VAL A 11 -19.35 4.47 -11.34
CA VAL A 11 -18.08 5.15 -11.59
C VAL A 11 -17.28 5.17 -10.29
N GLU A 12 -16.17 4.44 -10.22
CA GLU A 12 -15.36 4.42 -9.01
C GLU A 12 -14.25 5.46 -9.01
N ARG A 13 -13.75 5.81 -10.21
CA ARG A 13 -12.63 6.72 -10.33
C ARG A 13 -12.60 7.34 -11.72
N ILE A 14 -12.36 8.64 -11.80
CA ILE A 14 -12.10 9.32 -13.07
C ILE A 14 -10.58 9.35 -13.26
N LEU A 15 -10.12 8.89 -14.42
CA LEU A 15 -8.70 8.82 -14.78
C LEU A 15 -8.24 10.04 -15.57
N PHE A 16 -9.13 10.62 -16.38
CA PHE A 16 -8.81 11.76 -17.24
C PHE A 16 -10.08 12.49 -17.68
N ILE A 17 -10.00 13.83 -17.75
CA ILE A 17 -11.00 14.72 -18.33
C ILE A 17 -10.27 15.66 -19.28
N SER A 18 -10.74 15.78 -20.52
CA SER A 18 -10.20 16.72 -21.50
C SER A 18 -10.73 18.15 -21.27
N LYS A 19 -9.87 19.16 -21.40
CA LYS A 19 -10.21 20.58 -21.13
C LYS A 19 -11.12 21.24 -22.18
N GLU A 20 -11.19 20.70 -23.40
CA GLU A 20 -11.85 21.38 -24.54
C GLU A 20 -12.92 20.54 -25.26
N LYS A 21 -13.09 19.29 -24.87
CA LYS A 21 -14.03 18.35 -25.50
C LYS A 21 -14.52 17.43 -24.40
N ASP A 22 -15.83 17.19 -24.30
CA ASP A 22 -16.54 16.36 -23.31
C ASP A 22 -16.06 14.89 -23.26
N PHE A 23 -14.75 14.66 -23.18
CA PHE A 23 -14.08 13.39 -23.32
C PHE A 23 -13.57 12.95 -21.95
N TYR A 24 -14.03 11.77 -21.53
CA TYR A 24 -13.79 11.22 -20.22
C TYR A 24 -13.11 9.86 -20.35
N ILE A 25 -12.18 9.59 -19.45
CA ILE A 25 -11.68 8.25 -19.18
C ILE A 25 -11.93 7.97 -17.70
N PHE A 26 -12.69 6.94 -17.38
CA PHE A 26 -13.04 6.59 -16.01
C PHE A 26 -13.10 5.08 -15.81
N VAL A 27 -12.99 4.64 -14.56
CA VAL A 27 -13.14 3.25 -14.13
C VAL A 27 -14.52 3.07 -13.56
N MET A 28 -15.25 2.08 -14.07
CA MET A 28 -16.58 1.68 -13.61
C MET A 28 -16.53 0.27 -13.01
N SER A 29 -17.19 0.05 -11.87
CA SER A 29 -17.47 -1.29 -11.33
C SER A 29 -18.79 -1.80 -11.90
N GLN A 30 -18.75 -2.88 -12.68
CA GLN A 30 -19.95 -3.42 -13.32
C GLN A 30 -20.85 -4.17 -12.32
N ASP A 31 -22.17 -4.09 -12.50
CA ASP A 31 -23.11 -4.91 -11.73
C ASP A 31 -22.94 -6.41 -12.02
N GLY A 32 -23.11 -7.26 -11.00
CA GLY A 32 -23.01 -8.72 -11.14
C GLY A 32 -21.61 -9.33 -10.97
N GLY A 33 -20.60 -8.57 -10.50
CA GLY A 33 -19.32 -9.15 -10.07
C GLY A 33 -18.19 -8.14 -9.79
N PRO A 34 -17.01 -8.58 -9.32
CA PRO A 34 -15.90 -7.69 -8.90
C PRO A 34 -15.05 -7.12 -10.05
N LYS A 35 -15.60 -6.99 -11.26
CA LYS A 35 -14.86 -6.52 -12.44
C LYS A 35 -14.94 -5.00 -12.59
N LYS A 36 -13.78 -4.35 -12.44
CA LYS A 36 -13.57 -2.93 -12.76
C LYS A 36 -13.19 -2.82 -14.23
N VAL A 37 -13.86 -1.95 -14.98
CA VAL A 37 -13.63 -1.74 -16.42
C VAL A 37 -13.28 -0.29 -16.67
N THR A 38 -12.31 -0.04 -17.55
CA THR A 38 -11.97 1.33 -17.98
C THR A 38 -12.83 1.69 -19.19
N VAL A 39 -13.55 2.79 -19.09
CA VAL A 39 -14.41 3.36 -20.13
C VAL A 39 -13.75 4.62 -20.66
N LYS A 40 -13.75 4.79 -21.98
CA LYS A 40 -13.33 6.01 -22.67
C LYS A 40 -14.38 6.43 -23.69
N GLY A 41 -14.64 7.72 -23.81
CA GLY A 41 -15.54 8.24 -24.84
C GLY A 41 -15.86 9.70 -24.58
N SER A 42 -16.71 10.26 -25.43
CA SER A 42 -17.27 11.60 -25.21
C SER A 42 -18.72 11.51 -24.78
N GLY A 43 -19.14 12.33 -23.82
CA GLY A 43 -20.50 12.28 -23.28
C GLY A 43 -20.70 13.22 -22.09
N ARG A 44 -21.88 13.14 -21.47
CA ARG A 44 -22.25 13.98 -20.32
C ARG A 44 -21.22 13.83 -19.17
N ALA A 45 -20.94 14.91 -18.45
CA ALA A 45 -20.04 14.88 -17.30
C ALA A 45 -20.48 13.80 -16.30
N VAL A 46 -19.52 13.00 -15.84
CA VAL A 46 -19.73 11.94 -14.85
C VAL A 46 -18.89 12.22 -13.61
N THR A 47 -19.41 11.90 -12.43
CA THR A 47 -18.71 12.02 -11.14
C THR A 47 -18.46 10.67 -10.49
N VAL A 48 -17.45 10.59 -9.62
CA VAL A 48 -17.17 9.37 -8.86
C VAL A 48 -18.34 9.06 -7.92
N GLY A 49 -18.82 7.82 -7.97
CA GLY A 49 -19.98 7.29 -7.26
C GLY A 49 -21.28 7.32 -8.06
N GLU A 50 -21.30 7.91 -9.26
CA GLU A 50 -22.49 7.88 -10.12
C GLU A 50 -22.69 6.50 -10.73
N ARG A 51 -23.94 6.04 -10.71
CA ARG A 51 -24.34 4.85 -11.44
C ARG A 51 -24.64 5.24 -12.88
N ILE A 52 -24.08 4.50 -13.84
CA ILE A 52 -24.20 4.82 -15.26
C ILE A 52 -24.49 3.57 -16.09
N ARG A 53 -25.17 3.78 -17.21
CA ARG A 53 -25.35 2.82 -18.31
C ARG A 53 -24.48 3.27 -19.47
N VAL A 54 -23.58 2.40 -19.93
CA VAL A 54 -22.62 2.67 -21.00
C VAL A 54 -22.94 1.81 -22.22
N HIS A 55 -23.02 2.43 -23.39
CA HIS A 55 -23.15 1.74 -24.68
C HIS A 55 -21.87 1.90 -25.50
N GLY A 56 -21.33 0.80 -26.02
CA GLY A 56 -20.08 0.85 -26.76
C GLY A 56 -19.52 -0.50 -27.18
N LYS A 57 -18.20 -0.54 -27.39
CA LYS A 57 -17.46 -1.75 -27.80
C LYS A 57 -16.17 -1.91 -27.03
N TRP A 58 -15.77 -3.17 -26.84
CA TRP A 58 -14.43 -3.48 -26.36
C TRP A 58 -13.38 -3.07 -27.40
N VAL A 59 -12.34 -2.38 -26.95
CA VAL A 59 -11.17 -2.03 -27.73
C VAL A 59 -9.90 -2.34 -26.95
N GLN A 60 -8.86 -2.79 -27.65
CA GLN A 60 -7.53 -2.99 -27.09
C GLN A 60 -6.65 -1.79 -27.43
N HIS A 61 -6.23 -1.01 -26.43
CA HIS A 61 -5.37 0.16 -26.63
C HIS A 61 -3.90 -0.23 -26.50
N ARG A 62 -3.06 0.10 -27.51
CA ARG A 62 -1.62 -0.23 -27.55
C ARG A 62 -0.85 0.15 -26.28
N LYS A 63 -1.23 1.23 -25.58
CA LYS A 63 -0.56 1.75 -24.38
C LYS A 63 -1.25 1.43 -23.05
N TYR A 64 -2.56 1.09 -23.06
CA TYR A 64 -3.38 1.07 -21.84
C TYR A 64 -4.21 -0.21 -21.66
N GLY A 65 -4.06 -1.20 -22.55
CA GLY A 65 -4.77 -2.47 -22.46
C GLY A 65 -6.25 -2.38 -22.85
N ARG A 66 -7.05 -3.29 -22.30
CA ARG A 66 -8.46 -3.49 -22.68
C ARG A 66 -9.37 -2.43 -22.07
N GLN A 67 -10.15 -1.75 -22.91
CA GLN A 67 -11.02 -0.63 -22.52
C GLN A 67 -12.35 -0.70 -23.27
N ILE A 68 -13.40 -0.09 -22.72
CA ILE A 68 -14.67 0.14 -23.42
C ILE A 68 -14.55 1.48 -24.14
N ALA A 69 -14.63 1.46 -25.47
CA ALA A 69 -14.88 2.68 -26.26
C ALA A 69 -16.39 2.94 -26.22
N ALA A 70 -16.81 3.82 -25.30
CA ALA A 70 -18.18 4.26 -25.16
C ALA A 70 -18.53 5.22 -26.30
N GLN A 71 -19.65 4.95 -26.94
CA GLN A 71 -20.27 5.86 -27.91
C GLN A 71 -21.25 6.81 -27.22
N ALA A 72 -21.87 6.35 -26.13
CA ALA A 72 -22.71 7.16 -25.26
C ALA A 72 -22.79 6.51 -23.86
N TRP A 73 -23.14 7.31 -22.86
CA TRP A 73 -23.55 6.82 -21.55
C TRP A 73 -24.67 7.69 -20.98
N GLN A 74 -25.43 7.11 -20.07
CA GLN A 74 -26.51 7.76 -19.33
C GLN A 74 -26.27 7.60 -17.84
N ILE A 75 -26.39 8.69 -17.08
CA ILE A 75 -26.41 8.61 -15.62
C ILE A 75 -27.75 7.99 -15.22
N LEU A 76 -27.67 6.86 -14.54
CA LEU A 76 -28.81 6.23 -13.91
C LEU A 76 -28.96 6.88 -12.55
N VAL A 77 -29.95 7.76 -12.40
CA VAL A 77 -30.49 8.04 -11.06
C VAL A 77 -31.00 6.70 -10.55
N SER A 78 -30.60 6.31 -9.34
CA SER A 78 -31.07 5.07 -8.74
C SER A 78 -32.59 5.03 -8.85
N ASP A 79 -33.14 4.06 -9.58
CA ASP A 79 -34.56 3.77 -9.41
C ASP A 79 -34.75 3.48 -7.92
N THR A 80 -35.69 4.17 -7.30
CA THR A 80 -36.08 4.01 -5.88
C THR A 80 -36.23 2.54 -5.46
N LEU A 81 -36.50 1.66 -6.42
CA LEU A 81 -36.56 0.20 -6.31
C LEU A 81 -35.26 -0.47 -5.86
N GLU A 82 -34.13 -0.17 -6.49
CA GLU A 82 -32.83 -0.80 -6.17
C GLU A 82 -32.26 -0.29 -4.85
N GLY A 83 -32.51 0.99 -4.52
CA GLY A 83 -32.23 1.55 -3.19
C GLY A 83 -33.08 0.88 -2.10
N THR A 84 -34.39 0.74 -2.36
CA THR A 84 -35.31 0.02 -1.46
C THR A 84 -34.86 -1.42 -1.24
N LYS A 85 -34.51 -2.15 -2.30
CA LYS A 85 -33.97 -3.51 -2.22
C LYS A 85 -32.72 -3.61 -1.34
N ARG A 86 -31.77 -2.68 -1.49
CA ARG A 86 -30.54 -2.65 -0.67
C ARG A 86 -30.81 -2.36 0.80
N PHE A 87 -31.74 -1.45 1.09
CA PHE A 87 -32.18 -1.18 2.46
C PHE A 87 -32.87 -2.39 3.08
N LEU A 88 -33.82 -3.00 2.35
CA LEU A 88 -34.55 -4.18 2.82
C LEU A 88 -33.61 -5.37 3.07
N ALA A 89 -32.57 -5.53 2.23
CA ALA A 89 -31.55 -6.56 2.37
C ALA A 89 -30.46 -6.24 3.42
N SER A 90 -30.55 -5.08 4.08
CA SER A 90 -29.56 -4.67 5.07
C SER A 90 -29.73 -5.46 6.39
N SER A 91 -28.68 -5.47 7.21
CA SER A 91 -28.68 -6.11 8.54
C SER A 91 -29.67 -5.47 9.54
N TYR A 92 -30.38 -4.42 9.13
CA TYR A 92 -31.30 -3.64 9.93
C TYR A 92 -32.67 -4.31 10.13
N ILE A 93 -33.10 -5.19 9.20
CA ILE A 93 -34.36 -5.93 9.29
C ILE A 93 -34.03 -7.42 9.46
N PRO A 94 -34.03 -7.94 10.70
CA PRO A 94 -33.68 -9.32 10.97
C PRO A 94 -34.56 -10.29 10.19
N GLY A 95 -33.93 -11.16 9.40
CA GLY A 95 -34.64 -12.15 8.58
C GLY A 95 -34.97 -11.71 7.14
N MET A 96 -34.63 -10.49 6.73
CA MET A 96 -34.66 -10.08 5.31
C MET A 96 -33.29 -10.21 4.64
N GLY A 97 -33.07 -11.36 4.00
CA GLY A 97 -31.92 -11.56 3.13
C GLY A 97 -32.11 -10.96 1.72
N PRO A 98 -31.05 -10.86 0.91
CA PRO A 98 -31.08 -10.24 -0.43
C PRO A 98 -32.08 -10.89 -1.38
N VAL A 99 -32.31 -12.21 -1.25
CA VAL A 99 -33.28 -12.96 -2.06
C VAL A 99 -34.72 -12.58 -1.71
N LEU A 100 -35.02 -12.36 -0.43
CA LEU A 100 -36.37 -11.99 0.02
C LEU A 100 -36.65 -10.51 -0.28
N ALA A 101 -35.65 -9.64 -0.08
CA ALA A 101 -35.72 -8.23 -0.46
C ALA A 101 -35.96 -8.04 -1.96
N GLN A 102 -35.28 -8.84 -2.80
CA GLN A 102 -35.52 -8.87 -4.24
C GLN A 102 -36.99 -9.23 -4.55
N ARG A 103 -37.51 -10.31 -3.95
CA ARG A 103 -38.89 -10.76 -4.17
C ARG A 103 -39.93 -9.71 -3.74
N ILE A 104 -39.69 -9.01 -2.64
CA ILE A 104 -40.55 -7.92 -2.16
C ILE A 104 -40.59 -6.78 -3.19
N VAL A 105 -39.42 -6.36 -3.68
CA VAL A 105 -39.33 -5.28 -4.66
C VAL A 105 -39.88 -5.69 -6.02
N ASP A 106 -39.69 -6.94 -6.45
CA ASP A 106 -40.26 -7.48 -7.69
C ASP A 106 -41.80 -7.52 -7.65
N THR A 107 -42.37 -7.81 -6.48
CA THR A 107 -43.82 -7.96 -6.31
C THR A 107 -44.51 -6.61 -6.10
N PHE A 108 -43.91 -5.72 -5.31
CA PHE A 108 -44.56 -4.49 -4.83
C PHE A 108 -43.96 -3.19 -5.38
N GLY A 109 -42.83 -3.27 -6.08
CA GLY A 109 -42.21 -2.11 -6.71
C GLY A 109 -41.97 -0.96 -5.73
N ASN A 110 -42.29 0.27 -6.15
CA ASN A 110 -42.09 1.48 -5.35
C ASN A 110 -43.02 1.55 -4.12
N LYS A 111 -44.03 0.67 -4.06
CA LYS A 111 -44.97 0.56 -2.94
C LYS A 111 -44.53 -0.47 -1.90
N ALA A 112 -43.37 -1.10 -2.08
CA ALA A 112 -42.86 -2.11 -1.15
C ALA A 112 -42.88 -1.63 0.30
N MET A 113 -42.50 -0.37 0.55
CA MET A 113 -42.42 0.18 1.90
C MET A 113 -43.73 0.72 2.46
N ASP A 114 -44.56 1.31 1.62
CA ASP A 114 -45.96 1.63 1.97
C ASP A 114 -46.69 0.36 2.42
N ILE A 115 -46.47 -0.76 1.73
CA ILE A 115 -47.02 -2.06 2.11
C ILE A 115 -46.36 -2.61 3.39
N LEU A 116 -45.05 -2.45 3.59
CA LEU A 116 -44.38 -2.86 4.84
C LEU A 116 -44.87 -2.08 6.07
N GLN A 117 -45.27 -0.82 5.91
CA GLN A 117 -45.69 0.07 7.01
C GLN A 117 -47.20 0.01 7.26
N ASN A 118 -48.01 0.16 6.21
CA ASN A 118 -49.45 0.35 6.31
C ASN A 118 -50.24 -0.94 6.08
N GLU A 119 -49.71 -1.89 5.29
CA GLU A 119 -50.41 -3.13 4.91
C GLU A 119 -49.51 -4.40 4.99
N PRO A 120 -48.78 -4.64 6.10
CA PRO A 120 -47.75 -5.69 6.16
C PRO A 120 -48.30 -7.10 5.93
N GLU A 121 -49.58 -7.34 6.18
CA GLU A 121 -50.26 -8.61 5.89
C GLU A 121 -50.15 -9.05 4.42
N ARG A 122 -50.02 -8.10 3.48
CA ARG A 122 -49.85 -8.42 2.05
C ARG A 122 -48.52 -9.10 1.74
N LEU A 123 -47.54 -8.95 2.62
CA LEU A 123 -46.24 -9.59 2.49
C LEU A 123 -46.31 -11.12 2.63
N LEU A 124 -47.38 -11.68 3.23
CA LEU A 124 -47.64 -13.12 3.26
C LEU A 124 -47.86 -13.74 1.87
N GLN A 125 -48.08 -12.91 0.85
CA GLN A 125 -48.20 -13.34 -0.55
C GLN A 125 -46.84 -13.73 -1.15
N ILE A 126 -45.73 -13.43 -0.47
CA ILE A 126 -44.37 -13.70 -0.95
C ILE A 126 -43.89 -15.06 -0.41
N GLU A 127 -43.44 -15.90 -1.33
CA GLU A 127 -42.86 -17.20 -1.02
C GLU A 127 -41.62 -17.05 -0.12
N GLY A 128 -41.67 -17.66 1.08
CA GLY A 128 -40.64 -17.55 2.11
C GLY A 128 -40.99 -16.62 3.29
N MET A 129 -42.15 -15.93 3.24
CA MET A 129 -42.65 -15.09 4.33
C MET A 129 -43.76 -15.76 5.15
N GLY A 130 -43.40 -16.29 6.32
CA GLY A 130 -44.34 -16.87 7.29
C GLY A 130 -44.73 -15.90 8.41
N LYS A 131 -45.83 -16.19 9.12
CA LYS A 131 -46.38 -15.34 10.19
C LYS A 131 -45.37 -14.92 11.27
N GLN A 132 -44.47 -15.82 11.69
CA GLN A 132 -43.42 -15.49 12.66
C GLN A 132 -42.38 -14.50 12.15
N LYS A 133 -41.99 -14.60 10.86
CA LYS A 133 -41.05 -13.65 10.24
C LYS A 133 -41.70 -12.28 10.04
N LEU A 134 -42.97 -12.27 9.65
CA LEU A 134 -43.74 -11.03 9.50
C LEU A 134 -43.80 -10.26 10.83
N GLU A 135 -44.06 -10.95 11.94
CA GLU A 135 -44.11 -10.34 13.27
C GLU A 135 -42.73 -9.77 13.69
N SER A 136 -41.64 -10.47 13.37
CA SER A 136 -40.26 -10.00 13.60
C SER A 136 -39.94 -8.75 12.79
N ILE A 137 -40.36 -8.70 11.52
CA ILE A 137 -40.17 -7.55 10.63
C ILE A 137 -41.01 -6.36 11.13
N ARG A 138 -42.26 -6.60 11.52
CA ARG A 138 -43.17 -5.59 12.06
C ARG A 138 -42.61 -4.94 13.33
N LYS A 139 -42.09 -5.76 14.25
CA LYS A 139 -41.43 -5.28 15.47
C LYS A 139 -40.15 -4.48 15.17
N ALA A 140 -39.39 -4.86 14.15
CA ALA A 140 -38.17 -4.15 13.76
C ALA A 140 -38.43 -2.81 13.04
N LEU A 141 -39.57 -2.66 12.37
CA LEU A 141 -39.94 -1.44 11.62
C LEU A 141 -40.67 -0.39 12.45
N ALA A 142 -41.46 -0.81 13.45
CA ALA A 142 -42.29 0.09 14.25
C ALA A 142 -41.50 1.18 15.01
N ASP A 143 -40.26 0.89 15.41
CA ASP A 143 -39.43 1.80 16.22
C ASP A 143 -38.47 2.67 15.37
N LYS A 144 -38.52 2.57 14.03
CA LYS A 144 -37.37 2.84 13.16
C LYS A 144 -37.71 3.52 11.81
N GLU A 145 -38.87 4.18 11.76
CA GLU A 145 -39.36 4.87 10.56
C GLU A 145 -38.40 5.98 10.07
N TRP A 146 -37.85 6.74 11.02
CA TRP A 146 -36.87 7.79 10.77
C TRP A 146 -35.61 7.27 10.06
N ASP A 147 -35.11 6.10 10.47
CA ASP A 147 -33.88 5.50 9.93
C ASP A 147 -34.01 5.12 8.45
N TYR A 148 -35.19 4.65 8.05
CA TYR A 148 -35.50 4.36 6.66
C TYR A 148 -35.63 5.62 5.82
N GLN A 149 -36.33 6.63 6.34
CA GLN A 149 -36.50 7.90 5.64
C GLN A 149 -35.14 8.54 5.34
N LEU A 150 -34.22 8.53 6.31
CA LEU A 150 -32.85 8.99 6.10
C LEU A 150 -32.11 8.13 5.06
N ALA A 151 -32.22 6.80 5.12
CA ALA A 151 -31.55 5.92 4.16
C ALA A 151 -32.05 6.12 2.72
N LEU A 152 -33.35 6.34 2.53
CA LEU A 152 -33.94 6.69 1.25
C LEU A 152 -33.45 8.04 0.75
N ASP A 153 -33.48 9.06 1.61
CA ASP A 153 -33.06 10.42 1.29
C ASP A 153 -31.60 10.42 0.81
N LEU A 154 -30.71 9.70 1.51
CA LEU A 154 -29.33 9.50 1.07
C LEU A 154 -29.25 8.80 -0.30
N GLU A 155 -30.01 7.73 -0.54
CA GLU A 155 -30.00 7.03 -1.84
C GLU A 155 -30.55 7.89 -2.99
N GLN A 156 -31.53 8.75 -2.72
CA GLN A 156 -32.05 9.75 -3.68
C GLN A 156 -30.96 10.75 -4.07
N HIS A 157 -30.08 11.09 -3.14
CA HIS A 157 -28.90 11.92 -3.38
C HIS A 157 -27.67 11.12 -3.88
N GLY A 158 -27.84 9.85 -4.24
CA GLY A 158 -26.76 9.00 -4.78
C GLY A 158 -25.73 8.55 -3.75
N ILE A 159 -26.10 8.56 -2.46
CA ILE A 159 -25.29 8.12 -1.33
C ILE A 159 -25.84 6.78 -0.82
N SER A 160 -24.95 5.82 -0.54
CA SER A 160 -25.36 4.51 -0.06
C SER A 160 -26.14 4.60 1.25
N GLY A 161 -27.37 4.08 1.27
CA GLY A 161 -28.26 4.07 2.45
C GLY A 161 -27.69 3.31 3.64
N LYS A 162 -26.62 2.52 3.44
CA LYS A 162 -25.83 1.91 4.52
C LYS A 162 -25.24 2.94 5.49
N TYR A 163 -24.98 4.17 5.04
CA TYR A 163 -24.44 5.23 5.91
C TYR A 163 -25.46 5.78 6.91
N ALA A 164 -26.77 5.62 6.65
CA ALA A 164 -27.82 6.08 7.57
C ALA A 164 -27.64 5.47 8.97
N ILE A 165 -27.31 4.18 9.05
CA ILE A 165 -27.09 3.48 10.31
C ILE A 165 -25.94 4.12 11.09
N HIS A 166 -24.84 4.42 10.40
CA HIS A 166 -23.68 5.03 11.03
C HIS A 166 -23.97 6.45 11.52
N LEU A 167 -24.74 7.23 10.75
CA LEU A 167 -25.16 8.58 11.12
C LEU A 167 -26.05 8.57 12.37
N ILE A 168 -27.02 7.66 12.42
CA ILE A 168 -27.97 7.58 13.52
C ILE A 168 -27.30 7.09 14.79
N ASN A 169 -26.43 6.09 14.69
CA ASN A 169 -25.65 5.62 15.84
C ASN A 169 -24.69 6.69 16.39
N ALA A 170 -24.22 7.62 15.54
CA ALA A 170 -23.28 8.66 15.94
C ALA A 170 -23.97 9.90 16.53
N TYR A 171 -25.13 10.31 15.99
CA TYR A 171 -25.76 11.60 16.31
C TYR A 171 -27.21 11.51 16.79
N GLU A 172 -27.81 10.32 16.76
CA GLU A 172 -29.18 10.05 17.22
C GLU A 172 -30.20 11.05 16.66
N SER A 173 -30.81 11.88 17.52
CA SER A 173 -31.82 12.88 17.15
C SER A 173 -31.25 14.13 16.45
N HIS A 174 -29.94 14.34 16.48
CA HIS A 174 -29.28 15.55 15.95
C HIS A 174 -28.74 15.38 14.52
N VAL A 175 -29.02 14.24 13.87
CA VAL A 175 -28.49 13.94 12.53
C VAL A 175 -28.75 15.08 11.54
N LEU A 176 -30.01 15.52 11.38
CA LEU A 176 -30.33 16.59 10.42
C LEU A 176 -29.62 17.90 10.70
N GLU A 177 -29.43 18.24 11.98
CA GLU A 177 -28.73 19.45 12.38
C GLU A 177 -27.26 19.38 11.96
N VAL A 178 -26.60 18.25 12.24
CA VAL A 178 -25.21 18.01 11.84
C VAL A 178 -25.07 18.02 10.32
N LEU A 179 -25.98 17.36 9.59
CA LEU A 179 -25.94 17.31 8.11
C LEU A 179 -26.08 18.70 7.46
N LYS A 180 -26.82 19.62 8.09
CA LYS A 180 -27.01 20.99 7.58
C LYS A 180 -25.91 21.95 8.02
N THR A 181 -25.40 21.81 9.23
CA THR A 181 -24.51 22.83 9.85
C THR A 181 -23.03 22.45 9.85
N ASP A 182 -22.72 21.14 9.87
CA ASP A 182 -21.35 20.65 10.04
C ASP A 182 -21.08 19.26 9.41
N ALA A 183 -21.54 19.05 8.18
CA ALA A 183 -21.41 17.77 7.47
C ALA A 183 -19.97 17.24 7.30
N TYR A 184 -18.92 18.06 7.45
CA TYR A 184 -17.53 17.56 7.38
C TYR A 184 -17.04 16.92 8.68
N ARG A 185 -17.75 17.13 9.80
CA ARG A 185 -17.50 16.40 11.05
C ARG A 185 -17.67 14.88 10.88
N LEU A 186 -18.50 14.46 9.93
CA LEU A 186 -18.71 13.07 9.56
C LEU A 186 -17.41 12.32 9.23
N ILE A 187 -16.39 13.02 8.73
CA ILE A 187 -15.07 12.44 8.39
C ILE A 187 -14.36 11.91 9.65
N GLN A 188 -14.52 12.59 10.78
CA GLN A 188 -13.90 12.21 12.06
C GLN A 188 -14.76 11.22 12.83
N ASP A 189 -16.08 11.46 12.85
CA ASP A 189 -17.00 10.74 13.74
C ASP A 189 -17.43 9.38 13.16
N ILE A 190 -17.33 9.16 11.84
CA ILE A 190 -17.83 7.96 11.19
C ILE A 190 -16.76 7.27 10.35
N GLN A 191 -16.33 6.09 10.82
CA GLN A 191 -15.40 5.25 10.09
C GLN A 191 -15.98 4.82 8.73
N GLY A 192 -15.25 5.12 7.65
CA GLY A 192 -15.63 4.78 6.28
C GLY A 192 -16.30 5.91 5.49
N ILE A 193 -16.65 7.03 6.15
CA ILE A 193 -17.04 8.26 5.45
C ILE A 193 -15.79 9.12 5.24
N GLY A 194 -15.33 9.20 4.00
CA GLY A 194 -14.28 10.15 3.59
C GLY A 194 -14.86 11.45 3.05
N PHE A 195 -13.98 12.41 2.72
CA PHE A 195 -14.35 13.71 2.16
C PHE A 195 -15.34 13.62 1.00
N ILE A 196 -15.13 12.72 0.03
CA ILE A 196 -16.02 12.60 -1.15
C ILE A 196 -17.47 12.33 -0.75
N VAL A 197 -17.68 11.46 0.26
CA VAL A 197 -19.03 11.13 0.73
C VAL A 197 -19.59 12.28 1.57
N ALA A 198 -18.78 12.85 2.46
CA ALA A 198 -19.17 14.00 3.28
C ALA A 198 -19.54 15.23 2.42
N ASP A 199 -18.80 15.51 1.34
CA ASP A 199 -19.08 16.61 0.41
C ASP A 199 -20.41 16.43 -0.32
N LYS A 200 -20.70 15.19 -0.75
CA LYS A 200 -22.01 14.87 -1.34
C LYS A 200 -23.16 15.09 -0.37
N ILE A 201 -22.98 14.68 0.89
CA ILE A 201 -23.98 14.89 1.93
C ILE A 201 -24.14 16.39 2.19
N ALA A 202 -23.05 17.13 2.37
CA ALA A 202 -23.08 18.57 2.60
C ALA A 202 -23.86 19.31 1.50
N LEU A 203 -23.58 19.00 0.22
CA LEU A 203 -24.27 19.60 -0.92
C LEU A 203 -25.75 19.18 -1.01
N ALA A 204 -26.07 17.92 -0.72
CA ALA A 204 -27.43 17.41 -0.70
C ALA A 204 -28.31 18.15 0.33
N TYR A 205 -27.75 18.46 1.50
CA TYR A 205 -28.44 19.18 2.58
C TYR A 205 -28.29 20.71 2.50
N GLY A 206 -27.89 21.24 1.34
CA GLY A 206 -27.99 22.67 1.01
C GLY A 206 -26.77 23.52 1.39
N MET A 207 -25.59 22.92 1.59
CA MET A 207 -24.37 23.69 1.80
C MET A 207 -23.97 24.45 0.53
N ASP A 208 -23.56 25.70 0.71
CA ASP A 208 -23.05 26.53 -0.38
C ASP A 208 -21.74 25.94 -0.97
N THR A 209 -21.60 25.99 -2.29
CA THR A 209 -20.46 25.41 -3.01
C THR A 209 -19.13 26.12 -2.71
N HIS A 210 -19.19 27.39 -2.30
CA HIS A 210 -18.04 28.23 -1.95
C HIS A 210 -17.89 28.37 -0.42
N HIS A 211 -18.64 27.59 0.36
CA HIS A 211 -18.60 27.66 1.80
C HIS A 211 -17.19 27.35 2.34
N LYS A 212 -16.66 28.20 3.23
CA LYS A 212 -15.29 28.04 3.74
C LYS A 212 -15.00 26.67 4.35
N LYS A 213 -15.96 26.10 5.11
CA LYS A 213 -15.80 24.74 5.69
C LYS A 213 -15.56 23.65 4.62
N ARG A 214 -16.20 23.76 3.45
CA ARG A 214 -16.02 22.86 2.31
C ARG A 214 -14.61 22.94 1.76
N ILE A 215 -14.13 24.15 1.56
CA ILE A 215 -12.77 24.41 1.07
C ILE A 215 -11.72 23.94 2.08
N CYS A 216 -11.92 24.20 3.38
CA CYS A 216 -11.04 23.69 4.43
C CYS A 216 -10.97 22.15 4.40
N ALA A 217 -12.12 21.47 4.40
CA ALA A 217 -12.16 20.02 4.38
C ALA A 217 -11.52 19.43 3.12
N ALA A 218 -11.67 20.10 1.97
CA ALA A 218 -11.03 19.70 0.72
C ALA A 218 -9.51 19.89 0.75
N LEU A 219 -9.01 21.00 1.31
CA LEU A 219 -7.57 21.24 1.49
C LEU A 219 -6.94 20.13 2.34
N TYR A 220 -7.58 19.76 3.46
CA TYR A 220 -7.14 18.63 4.29
C TYR A 220 -7.16 17.32 3.50
N TYR A 221 -8.25 17.03 2.79
CA TYR A 221 -8.37 15.80 2.00
C TYR A 221 -7.30 15.67 0.91
N VAL A 222 -7.02 16.75 0.19
CA VAL A 222 -5.97 16.79 -0.84
C VAL A 222 -4.59 16.62 -0.18
N LEU A 223 -4.33 17.32 0.91
CA LEU A 223 -3.05 17.24 1.63
C LEU A 223 -2.81 15.85 2.25
N GLU A 224 -3.84 15.23 2.83
CA GLU A 224 -3.81 13.85 3.32
C GLU A 224 -3.59 12.85 2.18
N GLY A 225 -4.25 13.07 1.03
CA GLY A 225 -4.06 12.26 -0.18
C GLY A 225 -2.62 12.33 -0.70
N GLU A 226 -2.03 13.52 -0.74
CA GLU A 226 -0.62 13.71 -1.09
C GLU A 226 0.32 13.09 -0.05
N THR A 227 -0.05 13.17 1.24
CA THR A 227 0.69 12.50 2.31
C THR A 227 0.67 10.97 2.14
N TYR A 228 -0.48 10.41 1.76
CA TYR A 228 -0.63 8.98 1.43
C TYR A 228 0.20 8.57 0.21
N ASN A 229 0.45 9.48 -0.74
CA ASN A 229 1.38 9.28 -1.84
C ASN A 229 2.87 9.34 -1.41
N GLY A 230 3.12 9.59 -0.12
CA GLY A 230 4.42 9.56 0.53
C GLY A 230 5.08 10.93 0.72
N ASN A 231 4.39 12.02 0.45
CA ASN A 231 4.89 13.39 0.67
C ASN A 231 4.79 13.78 2.15
N VAL A 232 5.83 14.37 2.73
CA VAL A 232 5.78 14.93 4.10
C VAL A 232 5.08 16.30 4.08
N CYS A 233 5.31 17.06 3.02
CA CYS A 233 4.74 18.38 2.76
C CYS A 233 4.34 18.52 1.30
N VAL A 234 3.67 19.59 0.91
CA VAL A 234 3.27 19.81 -0.49
C VAL A 234 3.49 21.26 -0.86
N PRO A 235 4.03 21.58 -2.06
CA PRO A 235 4.03 22.95 -2.55
C PRO A 235 2.64 23.58 -2.50
N GLN A 236 2.55 24.80 -1.97
CA GLN A 236 1.30 25.54 -1.85
C GLN A 236 0.53 25.62 -3.18
N GLU A 237 1.24 25.94 -4.28
CA GLU A 237 0.64 26.03 -5.61
C GLU A 237 -0.01 24.71 -6.05
N LEU A 238 0.64 23.57 -5.78
CA LEU A 238 0.12 22.26 -6.12
C LEU A 238 -1.14 21.93 -5.30
N LEU A 239 -1.11 22.20 -3.99
CA LEU A 239 -2.24 21.99 -3.10
C LEU A 239 -3.46 22.82 -3.54
N ILE A 240 -3.25 24.09 -3.87
CA ILE A 240 -4.30 24.98 -4.37
C ILE A 240 -4.86 24.44 -5.69
N GLN A 241 -4.01 24.12 -6.66
CA GLN A 241 -4.44 23.64 -7.98
C GLN A 241 -5.24 22.34 -7.91
N GLU A 242 -4.82 21.37 -7.10
CA GLU A 242 -5.56 20.12 -6.93
C GLU A 242 -6.90 20.33 -6.20
N THR A 243 -6.94 21.26 -5.24
CA THR A 243 -8.20 21.62 -4.55
C THR A 243 -9.17 22.34 -5.49
N VAL A 244 -8.68 23.27 -6.32
CA VAL A 244 -9.46 23.93 -7.37
C VAL A 244 -10.03 22.92 -8.36
N LYS A 245 -9.23 21.94 -8.80
CA LYS A 245 -9.69 20.86 -9.69
C LYS A 245 -10.76 19.99 -9.04
N LEU A 246 -10.65 19.73 -7.74
CA LEU A 246 -11.58 18.90 -6.99
C LEU A 246 -12.94 19.58 -6.78
N LEU A 247 -12.93 20.86 -6.40
CA LEU A 247 -14.14 21.59 -6.02
C LEU A 247 -14.77 22.42 -7.14
N HIS A 248 -14.01 22.71 -8.20
CA HIS A 248 -14.37 23.63 -9.29
C HIS A 248 -14.70 25.05 -8.78
N VAL A 249 -13.90 25.57 -7.86
CA VAL A 249 -14.02 26.92 -7.28
C VAL A 249 -12.87 27.83 -7.72
N GLU A 250 -13.00 29.13 -7.51
CA GLU A 250 -11.95 30.10 -7.85
C GLU A 250 -10.69 29.92 -7.00
N GLU A 251 -9.53 30.07 -7.63
CA GLU A 251 -8.21 29.92 -7.01
C GLU A 251 -7.99 30.89 -5.84
N ALA A 252 -8.45 32.15 -5.98
CA ALA A 252 -8.32 33.17 -4.95
C ALA A 252 -9.00 32.76 -3.64
N VAL A 253 -10.21 32.19 -3.70
CA VAL A 253 -10.96 31.76 -2.51
C VAL A 253 -10.26 30.61 -1.79
N VAL A 254 -9.64 29.69 -2.54
CA VAL A 254 -8.84 28.60 -1.98
C VAL A 254 -7.58 29.13 -1.30
N ALA A 255 -6.88 30.06 -1.95
CA ALA A 255 -5.68 30.68 -1.40
C ALA A 255 -5.96 31.48 -0.11
N ASP A 256 -7.06 32.26 -0.08
CA ASP A 256 -7.48 33.02 1.10
C ASP A 256 -7.86 32.08 2.26
N THR A 257 -8.53 30.97 1.95
CA THR A 257 -8.90 29.96 2.95
C THR A 257 -7.66 29.26 3.50
N LEU A 258 -6.70 28.91 2.64
CA LEU A 258 -5.42 28.33 3.06
C LEU A 258 -4.65 29.29 3.97
N THR A 259 -4.59 30.58 3.61
CA THR A 259 -3.96 31.62 4.44
C THR A 259 -4.59 31.67 5.83
N SER A 260 -5.93 31.65 5.90
CA SER A 260 -6.67 31.63 7.16
C SER A 260 -6.35 30.39 8.01
N LEU A 261 -6.17 29.21 7.39
CA LEU A 261 -5.82 27.97 8.10
C LEU A 261 -4.39 28.04 8.68
N VAL A 262 -3.47 28.65 7.94
CA VAL A 262 -2.07 28.83 8.38
C VAL A 262 -1.99 29.85 9.52
N GLU A 263 -2.66 30.99 9.39
CA GLU A 263 -2.75 32.01 10.45
C GLU A 263 -3.40 31.45 11.73
N GLY A 264 -4.43 30.62 11.58
CA GLY A 264 -5.08 29.90 12.68
C GLY A 264 -4.26 28.74 13.25
N GLN A 265 -3.04 28.49 12.74
CA GLN A 265 -2.15 27.39 13.13
C GLN A 265 -2.72 25.98 12.94
N PHE A 266 -3.75 25.83 12.11
CA PHE A 266 -4.35 24.54 11.76
C PHE A 266 -3.49 23.76 10.74
N LEU A 267 -2.69 24.48 9.96
CA LEU A 267 -1.66 23.95 9.07
C LEU A 267 -0.33 24.64 9.35
N LYS A 268 0.77 23.98 9.00
CA LYS A 268 2.12 24.56 9.10
C LYS A 268 2.68 24.82 7.71
N THR A 269 3.48 25.87 7.60
CA THR A 269 4.18 26.22 6.37
C THR A 269 5.66 26.43 6.61
N GLU A 270 6.46 26.23 5.57
CA GLU A 270 7.88 26.59 5.53
C GLU A 270 8.21 27.09 4.13
N GLU A 271 9.00 28.16 4.04
CA GLU A 271 9.53 28.62 2.77
C GLU A 271 10.91 28.02 2.48
N TYR A 272 11.07 27.47 1.26
CA TYR A 272 12.36 27.03 0.75
C TYR A 272 12.48 27.31 -0.75
N GLN A 273 13.58 27.96 -1.16
CA GLN A 273 13.86 28.33 -2.56
C GLN A 273 12.74 29.16 -3.22
N HIS A 274 12.16 30.13 -2.50
CA HIS A 274 11.03 30.96 -2.95
C HIS A 274 9.74 30.18 -3.23
N GLN A 275 9.60 29.00 -2.62
CA GLN A 275 8.42 28.17 -2.69
C GLN A 275 7.94 27.84 -1.28
N VAL A 276 6.66 28.03 -1.02
CA VAL A 276 6.03 27.70 0.27
C VAL A 276 5.55 26.25 0.24
N TYR A 277 5.92 25.49 1.26
CA TYR A 277 5.48 24.12 1.49
C TYR A 277 4.50 24.07 2.64
N VAL A 278 3.38 23.37 2.44
CA VAL A 278 2.29 23.20 3.41
C VAL A 278 2.36 21.80 4.02
N TYR A 279 2.12 21.71 5.32
CA TYR A 279 2.21 20.50 6.13
C TYR A 279 0.93 20.30 6.97
N LEU A 280 0.59 19.02 7.17
CA LEU A 280 -0.18 18.62 8.35
C LEU A 280 0.69 18.82 9.59
N ILE A 281 0.11 19.30 10.70
CA ILE A 281 0.84 19.62 11.94
C ILE A 281 1.67 18.43 12.42
N GLU A 282 1.08 17.23 12.44
CA GLU A 282 1.76 16.01 12.88
C GLU A 282 3.03 15.74 12.04
N LYS A 283 2.94 15.91 10.72
CA LYS A 283 4.06 15.66 9.79
C LYS A 283 5.14 16.71 9.87
N TYR A 284 4.76 17.96 10.13
CA TYR A 284 5.69 19.02 10.47
C TYR A 284 6.49 18.68 11.73
N CYS A 285 5.79 18.31 12.81
CA CYS A 285 6.42 17.97 14.09
C CYS A 285 7.35 16.76 13.98
N GLU A 286 6.93 15.70 13.28
CA GLU A 286 7.76 14.52 13.01
C GLU A 286 9.09 14.91 12.32
N GLU A 287 9.01 15.64 11.20
CA GLU A 287 10.20 16.03 10.41
C GLU A 287 11.14 16.95 11.19
N VAL A 288 10.59 17.95 11.89
CA VAL A 288 11.36 18.90 12.70
C VAL A 288 12.07 18.18 13.85
N ALA A 289 11.37 17.30 14.56
CA ALA A 289 11.92 16.61 15.71
C ALA A 289 13.02 15.63 15.30
N VAL A 290 12.86 14.88 14.19
CA VAL A 290 13.92 14.03 13.64
C VAL A 290 15.16 14.86 13.28
N ALA A 291 14.97 15.97 12.54
CA ALA A 291 16.09 16.83 12.16
C ALA A 291 16.82 17.45 13.38
N ARG A 292 16.06 17.85 14.41
CA ARG A 292 16.62 18.35 15.67
C ARG A 292 17.46 17.29 16.37
N ARG A 293 16.89 16.09 16.60
CA ARG A 293 17.54 14.99 17.33
C ARG A 293 18.81 14.51 16.62
N ILE A 294 18.76 14.37 15.30
CA ILE A 294 19.95 14.02 14.50
C ILE A 294 21.05 15.06 14.66
N ARG A 295 20.73 16.36 14.61
CA ARG A 295 21.72 17.44 14.78
C ARG A 295 22.30 17.47 16.18
N GLU A 296 21.49 17.26 17.21
CA GLU A 296 21.92 17.18 18.61
C GLU A 296 22.87 16.00 18.84
N MET A 297 22.47 14.80 18.44
CA MET A 297 23.31 13.61 18.55
C MET A 297 24.61 13.76 17.74
N SER A 298 24.56 14.36 16.54
CA SER A 298 25.76 14.56 15.70
C SER A 298 26.79 15.53 16.30
N LYS A 299 26.42 16.37 17.27
CA LYS A 299 27.37 17.24 17.99
C LYS A 299 28.21 16.45 18.99
N ILE A 300 27.69 15.34 19.51
CA ILE A 300 28.37 14.49 20.48
C ILE A 300 29.46 13.73 19.72
N ARG A 301 30.74 13.95 20.04
CA ARG A 301 31.83 13.20 19.39
C ARG A 301 32.40 12.19 20.37
N ASP A 302 32.14 10.91 20.14
CA ASP A 302 32.95 9.86 20.76
C ASP A 302 34.30 9.82 20.03
N LYS A 303 35.38 10.12 20.76
CA LYS A 303 36.73 10.25 20.21
C LYS A 303 37.55 8.97 20.36
N ASN A 304 37.05 7.93 21.03
CA ASN A 304 37.91 6.81 21.41
C ASN A 304 38.02 5.75 20.31
N MET A 305 38.84 6.07 19.30
CA MET A 305 39.26 5.18 18.19
C MET A 305 40.24 4.07 18.61
N CYS A 306 40.58 3.99 19.89
CA CYS A 306 41.58 3.04 20.38
C CYS A 306 41.15 1.60 20.05
N GLY A 307 42.07 0.83 19.47
CA GLY A 307 41.88 -0.59 19.19
C GLY A 307 41.16 -0.95 17.89
N VAL A 308 40.52 -0.01 17.16
CA VAL A 308 39.74 -0.35 15.94
C VAL A 308 40.64 -0.91 14.83
N GLU A 309 41.84 -0.36 14.64
CA GLU A 309 42.77 -0.87 13.62
C GLU A 309 43.33 -2.24 13.98
N LEU A 310 43.58 -2.48 15.28
CA LEU A 310 44.02 -3.77 15.77
C LEU A 310 42.90 -4.80 15.61
N PHE A 311 41.67 -4.45 15.97
CA PHE A 311 40.47 -5.26 15.77
C PHE A 311 40.33 -5.67 14.30
N LEU A 312 40.39 -4.73 13.35
CA LEU A 312 40.27 -5.02 11.92
C LEU A 312 41.34 -6.00 11.44
N LYS A 313 42.58 -5.88 11.92
CA LYS A 313 43.66 -6.82 11.57
C LYS A 313 43.41 -8.21 12.15
N THR A 314 43.02 -8.29 13.42
CA THR A 314 42.74 -9.56 14.12
C THR A 314 41.54 -10.26 13.49
N TRP A 315 40.44 -9.54 13.28
CA TRP A 315 39.19 -10.10 12.76
C TRP A 315 39.31 -10.61 11.32
N GLN A 316 40.03 -9.88 10.45
CA GLN A 316 40.29 -10.35 9.08
C GLN A 316 41.16 -11.62 9.06
N LYS A 317 42.10 -11.74 10.01
CA LYS A 317 42.93 -12.93 10.17
C LYS A 317 42.12 -14.13 10.70
N GLU A 318 41.23 -13.90 11.66
CA GLU A 318 40.36 -14.93 12.23
C GLU A 318 39.29 -15.41 11.24
N SER A 319 38.78 -14.50 10.41
CA SER A 319 37.69 -14.79 9.46
C SER A 319 38.18 -15.32 8.10
N ASP A 320 39.50 -15.41 7.89
CA ASP A 320 40.13 -15.86 6.63
C ASP A 320 39.65 -15.11 5.36
N PHE A 321 39.39 -13.81 5.48
CA PHE A 321 39.14 -12.94 4.32
C PHE A 321 39.55 -11.49 4.56
N THR A 322 39.75 -10.74 3.47
CA THR A 322 40.12 -9.32 3.50
C THR A 322 38.93 -8.45 3.12
N LEU A 323 38.63 -7.45 3.96
CA LEU A 323 37.61 -6.45 3.70
C LEU A 323 38.09 -5.44 2.63
N ALA A 324 37.20 -5.02 1.75
CA ALA A 324 37.45 -3.89 0.86
C ALA A 324 37.68 -2.58 1.65
N LYS A 325 38.33 -1.60 1.00
CA LYS A 325 38.67 -0.31 1.62
C LYS A 325 37.42 0.40 2.18
N GLU A 326 36.32 0.38 1.44
CA GLU A 326 35.05 0.98 1.83
C GLU A 326 34.41 0.25 3.01
N GLN A 327 34.56 -1.08 3.09
CA GLN A 327 34.05 -1.85 4.22
C GLN A 327 34.86 -1.57 5.49
N GLN A 328 36.19 -1.48 5.38
CA GLN A 328 37.04 -1.05 6.50
C GLN A 328 36.71 0.38 6.95
N GLN A 329 36.44 1.27 6.00
CA GLN A 329 36.00 2.64 6.29
C GLN A 329 34.66 2.65 7.05
N ALA A 330 33.71 1.79 6.69
CA ALA A 330 32.43 1.66 7.38
C ALA A 330 32.62 1.27 8.86
N VAL A 331 33.44 0.26 9.14
CA VAL A 331 33.75 -0.17 10.53
C VAL A 331 34.51 0.89 11.31
N LYS A 332 35.40 1.66 10.67
CA LYS A 332 36.06 2.80 11.34
C LYS A 332 35.09 3.94 11.64
N ALA A 333 34.17 4.22 10.71
CA ALA A 333 33.19 5.30 10.84
C ALA A 333 32.12 4.99 11.91
N SER A 334 31.79 3.71 12.13
CA SER A 334 30.76 3.29 13.09
C SER A 334 31.12 3.62 14.54
N VAL A 335 32.41 3.70 14.85
CA VAL A 335 32.88 4.09 16.19
C VAL A 335 33.03 5.59 16.33
N ARG A 336 33.41 6.27 15.23
CA ARG A 336 33.73 7.70 15.22
C ARG A 336 32.51 8.62 15.25
N SER A 337 31.39 8.14 14.72
CA SER A 337 30.23 8.97 14.40
C SER A 337 29.00 8.45 15.15
N PRO A 338 28.28 9.31 15.88
CA PRO A 338 27.02 8.90 16.53
C PRO A 338 25.99 8.44 15.52
N ILE A 339 25.96 9.05 14.34
CA ILE A 339 25.06 8.66 13.26
C ILE A 339 25.90 8.35 12.03
N LEU A 340 25.62 7.22 11.40
CA LEU A 340 26.32 6.74 10.20
C LEU A 340 25.30 6.15 9.22
N VAL A 341 25.48 6.43 7.93
CA VAL A 341 24.77 5.74 6.86
C VAL A 341 25.75 4.85 6.09
N ILE A 342 25.41 3.57 5.96
CA ILE A 342 26.11 2.59 5.11
C ILE A 342 25.13 2.19 4.00
N THR A 343 25.46 2.55 2.76
CA THR A 343 24.63 2.23 1.60
C THR A 343 25.40 1.40 0.59
N GLY A 344 24.72 0.42 -0.01
CA GLY A 344 25.30 -0.36 -1.09
C GLY A 344 24.29 -1.31 -1.70
N GLY A 345 24.51 -1.66 -2.97
CA GLY A 345 23.67 -2.62 -3.70
C GLY A 345 23.73 -4.04 -3.13
N PRO A 346 23.04 -5.01 -3.76
CA PRO A 346 23.14 -6.42 -3.39
C PRO A 346 24.57 -6.95 -3.58
N GLY A 347 25.01 -7.86 -2.70
CA GLY A 347 26.32 -8.51 -2.83
C GLY A 347 27.53 -7.65 -2.45
N THR A 348 27.33 -6.45 -1.88
CA THR A 348 28.40 -5.54 -1.42
C THR A 348 28.94 -5.86 -0.01
N GLY A 349 28.40 -6.88 0.65
CA GLY A 349 28.85 -7.32 1.98
C GLY A 349 28.35 -6.46 3.15
N LYS A 350 27.17 -5.82 3.03
CA LYS A 350 26.52 -5.06 4.13
C LYS A 350 26.42 -5.88 5.41
N THR A 351 25.94 -7.12 5.32
CA THR A 351 25.83 -8.05 6.45
C THR A 351 27.17 -8.33 7.12
N THR A 352 28.23 -8.50 6.33
CA THR A 352 29.60 -8.72 6.84
C THR A 352 30.10 -7.51 7.65
N ILE A 353 29.74 -6.30 7.23
CA ILE A 353 30.05 -5.08 7.99
C ILE A 353 29.25 -5.03 9.28
N ILE A 354 27.96 -5.35 9.24
CA ILE A 354 27.12 -5.41 10.45
C ILE A 354 27.74 -6.38 11.47
N GLN A 355 28.15 -7.58 11.04
CA GLN A 355 28.83 -8.55 11.91
C GLN A 355 30.13 -8.00 12.51
N ALA A 356 30.97 -7.34 11.70
CA ALA A 356 32.21 -6.73 12.19
C ALA A 356 31.94 -5.63 13.22
N VAL A 357 30.93 -4.78 12.99
CA VAL A 357 30.54 -3.72 13.92
C VAL A 357 29.98 -4.30 15.23
N ILE A 358 29.17 -5.34 15.16
CA ILE A 358 28.65 -6.03 16.34
C ILE A 358 29.81 -6.60 17.18
N LYS A 359 30.73 -7.34 16.54
CA LYS A 359 31.90 -7.91 17.23
C LYS A 359 32.76 -6.85 17.91
N LEU A 360 32.93 -5.70 17.27
CA LEU A 360 33.63 -4.56 17.85
C LEU A 360 32.89 -3.94 19.04
N ALA A 361 31.57 -3.82 18.97
CA ALA A 361 30.73 -3.32 20.05
C ALA A 361 30.70 -4.28 21.25
N GLU A 362 30.68 -5.60 21.02
CA GLU A 362 30.82 -6.63 22.06
C GLU A 362 32.16 -6.53 22.80
N GLN A 363 33.28 -6.32 22.07
CA GLN A 363 34.60 -6.11 22.69
C GLN A 363 34.64 -4.85 23.57
N ARG A 364 33.76 -3.88 23.29
CA ARG A 364 33.60 -2.63 24.06
C ARG A 364 32.53 -2.73 25.14
N GLN A 365 31.90 -3.90 25.31
CA GLN A 365 30.83 -4.16 26.28
C GLN A 365 29.61 -3.24 26.12
N GLU A 366 29.30 -2.87 24.89
CA GLU A 366 28.15 -2.02 24.56
C GLU A 366 26.85 -2.83 24.47
N ARG A 367 25.73 -2.21 24.84
CA ARG A 367 24.39 -2.77 24.65
C ARG A 367 23.92 -2.50 23.21
N ILE A 368 23.71 -3.57 22.46
CA ILE A 368 23.40 -3.53 21.03
C ILE A 368 21.92 -3.85 20.82
N ALA A 369 21.23 -3.03 20.04
CA ALA A 369 19.92 -3.37 19.47
C ALA A 369 19.99 -3.42 17.94
N LEU A 370 19.46 -4.50 17.38
CA LEU A 370 19.33 -4.70 15.94
C LEU A 370 17.86 -4.60 15.56
N CYS A 371 17.55 -3.79 14.55
CA CYS A 371 16.19 -3.69 14.07
C CYS A 371 16.08 -3.49 12.57
N ALA A 372 14.89 -3.75 12.04
CA ALA A 372 14.54 -3.46 10.65
C ALA A 372 13.07 -3.04 10.53
N PRO A 373 12.67 -2.33 9.45
CA PRO A 373 11.29 -1.88 9.26
C PRO A 373 10.25 -3.02 9.12
N THR A 374 10.68 -4.20 8.67
CA THR A 374 9.79 -5.35 8.42
C THR A 374 10.21 -6.58 9.20
N GLY A 375 9.23 -7.43 9.57
CA GLY A 375 9.51 -8.68 10.30
C GLY A 375 10.46 -9.61 9.56
N ARG A 376 10.33 -9.67 8.23
CA ARG A 376 11.23 -10.45 7.36
C ARG A 376 12.66 -9.94 7.38
N ALA A 377 12.87 -8.63 7.24
CA ALA A 377 14.21 -8.06 7.30
C ALA A 377 14.83 -8.29 8.69
N ALA A 378 14.06 -8.13 9.76
CA ALA A 378 14.51 -8.41 11.12
C ALA A 378 14.91 -9.88 11.31
N LYS A 379 14.10 -10.82 10.81
CA LYS A 379 14.42 -12.25 10.85
C LYS A 379 15.70 -12.59 10.09
N ARG A 380 15.88 -12.05 8.88
CA ARG A 380 17.12 -12.28 8.10
C ARG A 380 18.34 -11.66 8.77
N LEU A 381 18.18 -10.49 9.38
CA LEU A 381 19.21 -9.85 10.19
C LEU A 381 19.57 -10.73 11.40
N HIS A 382 18.58 -11.33 12.07
CA HIS A 382 18.78 -12.28 13.15
C HIS A 382 19.56 -13.52 12.69
N GLU A 383 19.11 -14.19 11.63
CA GLU A 383 19.78 -15.39 11.07
C GLU A 383 21.22 -15.09 10.66
N ALA A 384 21.45 -13.94 10.01
CA ALA A 384 22.75 -13.60 9.48
C ALA A 384 23.74 -13.11 10.53
N THR A 385 23.27 -12.52 11.64
CA THR A 385 24.15 -12.01 12.71
C THR A 385 24.24 -12.96 13.90
N SER A 386 23.27 -13.88 14.06
CA SER A 386 23.06 -14.67 15.28
C SER A 386 22.79 -13.81 16.54
N HIS A 387 22.38 -12.55 16.37
CA HIS A 387 21.97 -11.65 17.44
C HIS A 387 20.47 -11.38 17.36
N LYS A 388 19.81 -11.17 18.51
CA LYS A 388 18.39 -10.83 18.54
C LYS A 388 18.14 -9.57 17.70
N ALA A 389 17.31 -9.70 16.67
CA ALA A 389 16.91 -8.60 15.81
C ALA A 389 15.39 -8.57 15.70
N GLU A 390 14.81 -7.38 15.84
CA GLU A 390 13.36 -7.20 15.93
C GLU A 390 12.87 -6.14 14.94
N THR A 391 11.56 -6.02 14.76
CA THR A 391 11.04 -4.88 14.00
C THR A 391 11.23 -3.61 14.81
N VAL A 392 11.36 -2.45 14.16
CA VAL A 392 11.43 -1.15 14.88
C VAL A 392 10.22 -0.98 15.81
N HIS A 393 9.02 -1.37 15.37
CA HIS A 393 7.81 -1.37 16.20
C HIS A 393 7.96 -2.19 17.48
N ARG A 394 8.49 -3.43 17.37
CA ARG A 394 8.67 -4.31 18.53
C ARG A 394 9.78 -3.82 19.45
N LEU A 395 10.87 -3.28 18.89
CA LEU A 395 11.94 -2.66 19.68
C LEU A 395 11.41 -1.51 20.55
N LEU A 396 10.45 -0.73 20.02
CA LEU A 396 9.82 0.40 20.71
C LEU A 396 8.60 0.01 21.58
N GLY A 397 8.32 -1.29 21.75
CA GLY A 397 7.18 -1.75 22.57
C GLY A 397 5.82 -1.30 22.05
N ALA A 398 5.62 -1.29 20.72
CA ALA A 398 4.38 -0.79 20.11
C ALA A 398 3.14 -1.58 20.57
N ASN A 399 2.13 -0.86 21.05
CA ASN A 399 0.79 -1.35 21.33
C ASN A 399 -0.25 -0.48 20.60
N GLY A 400 -0.68 -0.94 19.42
CA GLY A 400 -1.52 -0.11 18.55
C GLY A 400 -0.78 1.13 18.04
N LYS A 401 -1.22 2.32 18.47
CA LYS A 401 -0.60 3.61 18.11
C LYS A 401 0.36 4.15 19.18
N SER A 402 0.39 3.56 20.38
CA SER A 402 1.29 3.96 21.46
C SER A 402 2.58 3.13 21.44
N PHE A 403 3.67 3.73 21.89
CA PHE A 403 4.97 3.10 22.06
C PHE A 403 5.35 3.13 23.53
N GLU A 404 5.98 2.06 24.02
CA GLU A 404 6.48 1.99 25.40
C GLU A 404 7.73 2.86 25.58
N TYR A 405 8.57 2.93 24.55
CA TYR A 405 9.81 3.71 24.55
C TYR A 405 9.65 4.97 23.71
N ASP A 406 9.95 6.11 24.33
CA ASP A 406 9.78 7.46 23.80
C ASP A 406 10.75 8.45 24.49
N GLU A 407 10.45 9.75 24.44
CA GLU A 407 11.28 10.80 25.06
C GLU A 407 11.30 10.75 26.59
N ASP A 408 10.28 10.18 27.23
CA ASP A 408 10.17 10.03 28.68
C ASP A 408 10.75 8.69 29.16
N ASN A 409 10.66 7.65 28.32
CA ASN A 409 11.20 6.31 28.59
C ASN A 409 12.17 5.84 27.48
N LEU A 410 13.45 6.17 27.64
CA LEU A 410 14.49 5.87 26.65
C LEU A 410 14.90 4.40 26.62
N LEU A 411 15.34 3.93 25.46
CA LEU A 411 15.93 2.60 25.29
C LEU A 411 17.26 2.49 26.06
N SER A 412 17.45 1.36 26.75
CA SER A 412 18.71 1.03 27.42
C SER A 412 19.75 0.45 26.44
N VAL A 413 20.20 1.25 25.47
CA VAL A 413 21.10 0.84 24.38
C VAL A 413 22.21 1.85 24.13
N ASP A 414 23.38 1.36 23.71
CA ASP A 414 24.54 2.18 23.36
C ASP A 414 24.78 2.21 21.83
N LEU A 415 24.33 1.16 21.13
CA LEU A 415 24.38 1.04 19.67
C LEU A 415 23.08 0.48 19.12
N VAL A 416 22.48 1.19 18.16
CA VAL A 416 21.36 0.72 17.33
C VAL A 416 21.82 0.57 15.89
N ILE A 417 21.57 -0.60 15.30
CA ILE A 417 21.75 -0.83 13.87
C ILE A 417 20.37 -1.06 13.26
N VAL A 418 20.02 -0.23 12.29
CA VAL A 418 18.79 -0.34 11.51
C VAL A 418 19.15 -0.86 10.12
N ASP A 419 18.70 -2.06 9.76
CA ASP A 419 18.90 -2.63 8.42
C ASP A 419 17.67 -2.38 7.52
N GLU A 420 17.86 -2.48 6.20
CA GLU A 420 16.84 -2.21 5.18
C GLU A 420 16.16 -0.83 5.31
N VAL A 421 16.95 0.21 5.62
CA VAL A 421 16.47 1.59 5.91
C VAL A 421 15.81 2.26 4.72
N SER A 422 15.97 1.72 3.50
CA SER A 422 15.18 2.15 2.34
C SER A 422 13.67 2.04 2.60
N MET A 423 13.24 1.14 3.49
CA MET A 423 11.85 0.94 3.90
C MET A 423 11.41 1.73 5.14
N LEU A 424 12.31 2.49 5.78
CA LEU A 424 11.99 3.29 6.96
C LEU A 424 11.28 4.60 6.55
N ASP A 425 10.10 4.84 7.08
CA ASP A 425 9.33 6.08 6.87
C ASP A 425 9.59 7.13 7.96
N MET A 426 9.10 8.34 7.74
CA MET A 426 9.30 9.49 8.63
C MET A 426 8.71 9.26 10.02
N ASN A 427 7.52 8.66 10.11
CA ASN A 427 6.85 8.43 11.39
C ASN A 427 7.63 7.42 12.25
N MET A 428 8.04 6.28 11.67
CA MET A 428 8.84 5.29 12.38
C MET A 428 10.23 5.82 12.74
N CYS A 429 10.83 6.65 11.87
CA CYS A 429 12.07 7.34 12.17
C CYS A 429 11.91 8.30 13.35
N TYR A 430 10.82 9.07 13.39
CA TYR A 430 10.49 9.97 14.50
C TYR A 430 10.42 9.22 15.83
N HIS A 431 9.61 8.17 15.91
CA HIS A 431 9.47 7.39 17.15
C HIS A 431 10.79 6.73 17.57
N LEU A 432 11.57 6.20 16.62
CA LEU A 432 12.90 5.68 16.92
C LEU A 432 13.80 6.75 17.57
N PHE A 433 13.90 7.93 16.96
CA PHE A 433 14.77 8.99 17.50
C PHE A 433 14.28 9.61 18.81
N GLN A 434 12.98 9.58 19.11
CA GLN A 434 12.52 9.99 20.45
C GLN A 434 13.02 9.01 21.52
N ALA A 435 13.05 7.72 21.22
CA ALA A 435 13.43 6.68 22.18
C ALA A 435 14.96 6.48 22.38
N LEU A 436 15.82 7.10 21.56
CA LEU A 436 17.28 6.89 21.67
C LEU A 436 17.93 7.74 22.78
N PRO A 437 18.85 7.20 23.60
CA PRO A 437 19.68 8.03 24.47
C PRO A 437 20.58 8.99 23.69
N GLU A 438 20.93 10.15 24.28
CA GLU A 438 21.82 11.14 23.63
C GLU A 438 23.19 10.57 23.24
N GLY A 439 23.76 9.69 24.07
CA GLY A 439 25.06 9.05 23.82
C GLY A 439 24.98 7.82 22.89
N CYS A 440 23.80 7.43 22.45
CA CYS A 440 23.61 6.24 21.62
C CYS A 440 24.15 6.46 20.20
N ARG A 441 24.79 5.44 19.64
CA ARG A 441 25.15 5.41 18.21
C ARG A 441 24.03 4.77 17.40
N CYS A 442 23.71 5.32 16.23
CA CYS A 442 22.70 4.83 15.31
C CYS A 442 23.31 4.65 13.91
N ILE A 443 23.32 3.40 13.43
CA ILE A 443 23.86 3.04 12.11
C ILE A 443 22.71 2.62 11.20
N PHE A 444 22.52 3.38 10.13
CA PHE A 444 21.56 3.07 9.09
C PHE A 444 22.24 2.25 7.99
N VAL A 445 21.71 1.07 7.71
CA VAL A 445 22.18 0.18 6.65
C VAL A 445 21.06 -0.03 5.64
N GLY A 446 21.35 0.16 4.35
CA GLY A 446 20.33 0.01 3.32
C GLY A 446 20.85 0.14 1.90
N ASP A 447 19.92 0.22 0.97
CA ASP A 447 20.19 0.37 -0.46
C ASP A 447 19.40 1.55 -1.00
N ALA A 448 20.10 2.65 -1.30
CA ALA A 448 19.49 3.89 -1.78
C ALA A 448 18.84 3.77 -3.17
N ASP A 449 19.19 2.72 -3.94
CA ASP A 449 18.67 2.48 -5.29
C ASP A 449 17.39 1.62 -5.31
N GLN A 450 17.04 1.00 -4.16
CA GLN A 450 15.78 0.28 -4.01
C GLN A 450 14.57 1.22 -3.93
N LEU A 451 13.38 0.62 -3.98
CA LEU A 451 12.13 1.32 -3.71
C LEU A 451 12.16 1.97 -2.31
N PRO A 452 11.64 3.21 -2.18
CA PRO A 452 11.49 3.86 -0.89
C PRO A 452 10.41 3.17 -0.04
N SER A 453 10.30 3.59 1.22
CA SER A 453 9.25 3.16 2.15
C SER A 453 7.86 3.34 1.54
N VAL A 454 6.90 2.49 1.91
CA VAL A 454 5.50 2.71 1.50
C VAL A 454 4.92 3.93 2.22
N GLY A 455 5.33 4.17 3.46
CA GLY A 455 4.94 5.33 4.26
C GLY A 455 5.58 6.64 3.79
N VAL A 456 5.36 7.67 4.61
CA VAL A 456 5.69 9.06 4.29
C VAL A 456 7.20 9.33 4.33
N GLY A 457 7.69 10.16 3.43
CA GLY A 457 9.07 10.64 3.41
C GLY A 457 10.06 9.72 2.72
N ARG A 458 11.33 10.14 2.68
CA ARG A 458 12.44 9.38 2.08
C ARG A 458 13.69 9.48 2.96
N VAL A 459 13.56 9.02 4.21
CA VAL A 459 14.57 9.18 5.26
C VAL A 459 15.97 8.84 4.75
N LEU A 460 16.23 7.61 4.28
CA LEU A 460 17.57 7.22 3.80
C LEU A 460 18.14 8.18 2.75
N HIS A 461 17.31 8.58 1.78
CA HIS A 461 17.73 9.45 0.71
C HIS A 461 18.02 10.87 1.21
N ASP A 462 17.21 11.40 2.14
CA ASP A 462 17.38 12.73 2.70
C ASP A 462 18.58 12.80 3.65
N LEU A 463 18.84 11.75 4.44
CA LEU A 463 20.06 11.62 5.24
C LEU A 463 21.30 11.69 4.33
N ILE A 464 21.29 10.97 3.21
CA ILE A 464 22.37 10.97 2.22
C ILE A 464 22.49 12.34 1.52
N ARG A 465 21.36 12.93 1.09
CA ARG A 465 21.32 14.23 0.41
C ARG A 465 21.80 15.37 1.31
N SER A 466 21.57 15.28 2.62
CA SER A 466 21.92 16.34 3.56
C SER A 466 23.42 16.66 3.58
N GLU A 467 24.27 15.67 3.32
CA GLU A 467 25.74 15.72 3.47
C GLU A 467 26.21 16.11 4.89
N GLN A 468 25.31 16.08 5.88
CA GLN A 468 25.62 16.40 7.28
C GLN A 468 25.99 15.16 8.11
N ILE A 469 25.65 13.98 7.60
CA ILE A 469 25.91 12.70 8.25
C ILE A 469 26.96 11.96 7.42
N PRO A 470 27.95 11.31 8.06
CA PRO A 470 28.88 10.43 7.35
C PRO A 470 28.14 9.34 6.56
N VAL A 471 28.44 9.25 5.26
CA VAL A 471 27.89 8.22 4.36
C VAL A 471 29.05 7.40 3.81
N VAL A 472 28.99 6.08 4.00
CA VAL A 472 29.91 5.12 3.38
C VAL A 472 29.17 4.36 2.29
N ARG A 473 29.62 4.52 1.03
CA ARG A 473 29.04 3.86 -0.14
C ARG A 473 29.87 2.65 -0.53
N LEU A 474 29.29 1.45 -0.44
CA LEU A 474 29.95 0.21 -0.81
C LEU A 474 29.83 -0.02 -2.31
N LYS A 475 30.99 -0.10 -2.99
CA LYS A 475 31.07 -0.28 -4.45
C LYS A 475 31.53 -1.68 -4.85
N THR A 476 32.41 -2.30 -4.05
CA THR A 476 32.96 -3.62 -4.34
C THR A 476 31.92 -4.71 -4.12
N ILE A 477 31.73 -5.54 -5.14
CA ILE A 477 30.81 -6.69 -5.12
C ILE A 477 31.64 -7.95 -4.90
N PHE A 478 31.22 -8.78 -3.94
CA PHE A 478 31.93 -10.01 -3.57
C PHE A 478 31.23 -11.29 -4.06
N ARG A 479 30.15 -11.15 -4.83
CA ARG A 479 29.33 -12.27 -5.32
C ARG A 479 29.96 -12.91 -6.57
N GLN A 480 30.59 -14.08 -6.40
CA GLN A 480 31.34 -14.84 -7.43
C GLN A 480 32.44 -14.02 -8.14
N LYS A 481 33.54 -14.66 -8.57
CA LYS A 481 34.79 -14.00 -9.00
C LYS A 481 34.67 -13.00 -10.17
N ASN A 482 33.54 -12.93 -10.88
CA ASN A 482 33.30 -12.02 -12.02
C ASN A 482 32.05 -11.11 -11.89
N GLY A 483 31.32 -11.14 -10.77
CA GLY A 483 30.03 -10.44 -10.64
C GLY A 483 28.95 -11.09 -11.52
N GLY A 484 27.99 -11.77 -10.92
CA GLY A 484 26.88 -12.41 -11.66
C GLY A 484 26.09 -11.42 -12.54
N ARG A 485 25.49 -11.92 -13.62
CA ARG A 485 24.68 -11.14 -14.58
C ARG A 485 23.57 -10.35 -13.91
N ILE A 486 22.99 -10.88 -12.81
CA ILE A 486 21.98 -10.17 -12.01
C ILE A 486 22.53 -8.84 -11.50
N VAL A 487 23.78 -8.84 -11.00
CA VAL A 487 24.41 -7.63 -10.45
C VAL A 487 24.77 -6.67 -11.56
N THR A 488 25.36 -7.15 -12.65
CA THR A 488 25.68 -6.33 -13.83
C THR A 488 24.43 -5.64 -14.37
N ASN A 489 23.33 -6.40 -14.56
CA ASN A 489 22.07 -5.85 -15.02
C ASN A 489 21.42 -4.89 -14.00
N ALA A 490 21.56 -5.14 -12.70
CA ALA A 490 21.11 -4.18 -11.69
C ALA A 490 21.81 -2.82 -11.85
N HIS A 491 23.12 -2.79 -12.15
CA HIS A 491 23.84 -1.55 -12.43
C HIS A 491 23.38 -0.88 -13.72
N LEU A 492 23.20 -1.64 -14.79
CA LEU A 492 22.69 -1.13 -16.07
C LEU A 492 21.31 -0.50 -15.89
N ILE A 493 20.39 -1.20 -15.22
CA ILE A 493 19.05 -0.69 -14.92
C ILE A 493 19.13 0.60 -14.11
N ASN A 494 19.99 0.66 -13.08
CA ASN A 494 20.15 1.86 -12.27
C ASN A 494 20.69 3.06 -13.08
N GLN A 495 21.56 2.79 -14.06
CA GLN A 495 22.08 3.78 -15.02
C GLN A 495 21.08 4.15 -16.12
N GLY A 496 19.91 3.52 -16.17
CA GLY A 496 18.93 3.74 -17.23
C GLY A 496 19.28 3.06 -18.56
N GLN A 497 20.10 2.02 -18.51
CA GLN A 497 20.47 1.20 -19.65
C GLN A 497 19.69 -0.11 -19.65
N PHE A 498 19.38 -0.61 -20.85
CA PHE A 498 18.67 -1.87 -21.02
C PHE A 498 19.54 -3.04 -20.49
N PRO A 499 18.97 -4.01 -19.76
CA PRO A 499 19.73 -5.13 -19.23
C PRO A 499 20.23 -6.05 -20.35
N ILE A 500 21.39 -6.68 -20.14
CA ILE A 500 21.92 -7.67 -21.07
C ILE A 500 21.23 -9.01 -20.78
N CYS A 501 20.45 -9.50 -21.73
CA CYS A 501 19.63 -10.72 -21.59
C CYS A 501 20.12 -11.82 -22.53
N ASN A 502 19.88 -13.08 -22.16
CA ASN A 502 20.04 -14.27 -23.02
C ASN A 502 21.49 -14.62 -23.43
N GLU A 503 22.50 -13.92 -22.91
CA GLU A 503 23.92 -14.32 -23.05
C GLU A 503 24.32 -15.46 -22.09
N ASP A 504 23.55 -15.66 -21.02
CA ASP A 504 23.74 -16.72 -20.04
C ASP A 504 22.39 -17.18 -19.46
N SER A 505 22.45 -18.23 -18.62
CA SER A 505 21.27 -18.78 -17.97
C SER A 505 20.84 -18.04 -16.69
N GLU A 506 21.67 -17.13 -16.18
CA GLU A 506 21.43 -16.35 -14.96
C GLU A 506 20.41 -15.24 -15.22
N PHE A 507 20.40 -14.66 -16.43
CA PHE A 507 19.45 -13.61 -16.81
C PHE A 507 18.88 -13.81 -18.22
N THR A 508 17.65 -14.31 -18.28
CA THR A 508 16.95 -14.60 -19.54
C THR A 508 15.74 -13.71 -19.74
N TRP A 509 15.46 -13.31 -20.98
CA TRP A 509 14.25 -12.58 -21.36
C TRP A 509 13.48 -13.37 -22.42
N ILE A 510 12.19 -13.57 -22.16
CA ILE A 510 11.20 -14.13 -23.06
C ILE A 510 10.27 -13.00 -23.47
N GLU A 511 10.36 -12.61 -24.73
CA GLU A 511 9.46 -11.64 -25.35
C GLU A 511 8.07 -12.27 -25.57
N VAL A 512 7.02 -11.47 -25.34
CA VAL A 512 5.63 -11.88 -25.52
C VAL A 512 4.83 -10.76 -26.18
N ASP A 513 3.89 -11.13 -27.04
CA ASP A 513 3.10 -10.17 -27.83
C ASP A 513 1.79 -9.77 -27.13
N SER A 514 1.34 -10.57 -26.15
CA SER A 514 0.12 -10.32 -25.38
C SER A 514 0.29 -10.63 -23.88
N GLU A 515 -0.60 -10.08 -23.06
CA GLU A 515 -0.59 -10.33 -21.61
C GLU A 515 -1.09 -11.73 -21.27
N GLU A 516 -2.02 -12.25 -22.07
CA GLU A 516 -2.53 -13.61 -21.95
C GLU A 516 -1.43 -14.65 -22.22
N GLU A 517 -0.65 -14.44 -23.29
CA GLU A 517 0.55 -15.24 -23.57
C GLU A 517 1.59 -15.12 -22.46
N GLY A 518 1.87 -13.91 -22.00
CA GLY A 518 2.76 -13.67 -20.85
C GLY A 518 2.35 -14.46 -19.61
N ALA A 519 1.05 -14.44 -19.26
CA ALA A 519 0.52 -15.19 -18.12
C ALA A 519 0.65 -16.70 -18.31
N ALA A 520 0.36 -17.22 -19.51
CA ALA A 520 0.51 -18.63 -19.83
C ALA A 520 1.98 -19.08 -19.74
N GLN A 521 2.90 -18.27 -20.27
CA GLN A 521 4.33 -18.54 -20.27
C GLN A 521 4.92 -18.51 -18.85
N ILE A 522 4.59 -17.50 -18.05
CA ILE A 522 4.98 -17.44 -16.63
C ILE A 522 4.51 -18.68 -15.88
N THR A 523 3.25 -19.09 -16.11
CA THR A 523 2.68 -20.28 -15.47
C THR A 523 3.45 -21.53 -15.87
N ALA A 524 3.75 -21.72 -17.17
CA ALA A 524 4.54 -22.85 -17.65
C ALA A 524 5.96 -22.89 -17.03
N LEU A 525 6.66 -21.75 -17.05
CA LEU A 525 8.00 -21.61 -16.49
C LEU A 525 8.05 -21.92 -15.00
N TYR A 526 7.06 -21.44 -14.23
CA TYR A 526 6.99 -21.70 -12.80
C TYR A 526 7.04 -23.21 -12.52
N GLY A 527 6.23 -23.99 -13.23
CA GLY A 527 6.23 -25.45 -13.07
C GLY A 527 7.47 -26.16 -13.56
N GLU A 528 8.07 -25.71 -14.66
CA GLU A 528 9.31 -26.31 -15.17
C GLU A 528 10.46 -26.17 -14.18
N ILE A 529 10.53 -25.02 -13.50
CA ILE A 529 11.56 -24.75 -12.50
C ILE A 529 11.24 -25.49 -11.20
N MET A 530 9.98 -25.48 -10.76
CA MET A 530 9.51 -26.24 -9.59
C MET A 530 9.69 -27.76 -9.73
N LYS A 531 9.71 -28.31 -10.95
CA LYS A 531 10.04 -29.73 -11.18
C LYS A 531 11.53 -30.04 -10.98
N LYS A 532 12.39 -29.03 -11.12
CA LYS A 532 13.85 -29.15 -11.00
C LYS A 532 14.35 -28.73 -9.62
N GLU A 533 13.65 -27.82 -8.96
CA GLU A 533 13.95 -27.32 -7.63
C GLU A 533 12.95 -27.92 -6.63
N ASP A 534 13.45 -28.67 -5.63
CA ASP A 534 12.61 -29.33 -4.60
C ASP A 534 12.11 -28.36 -3.50
N ASP A 535 12.41 -27.07 -3.63
CA ASP A 535 12.05 -26.03 -2.66
C ASP A 535 10.96 -25.09 -3.22
N LEU A 536 9.74 -25.19 -2.65
CA LEU A 536 8.60 -24.33 -2.99
C LEU A 536 8.87 -22.83 -2.80
N PHE A 537 9.79 -22.47 -1.91
CA PHE A 537 10.11 -21.09 -1.59
C PHE A 537 11.25 -20.53 -2.43
N SER A 538 11.95 -21.36 -3.22
CA SER A 538 13.07 -20.90 -4.05
C SER A 538 12.62 -20.14 -5.29
N VAL A 539 11.44 -20.45 -5.84
CA VAL A 539 10.88 -19.80 -7.03
C VAL A 539 9.82 -18.78 -6.64
N GLN A 540 9.91 -17.57 -7.19
CA GLN A 540 8.91 -16.54 -6.97
C GLN A 540 8.54 -15.81 -8.25
N VAL A 541 7.24 -15.72 -8.52
CA VAL A 541 6.71 -14.82 -9.55
C VAL A 541 6.47 -13.44 -8.94
N LEU A 542 6.99 -12.41 -9.59
CA LEU A 542 6.83 -11.01 -9.19
C LEU A 542 6.14 -10.23 -10.31
N SER A 543 5.08 -9.50 -9.95
CA SER A 543 4.34 -8.63 -10.85
C SER A 543 4.13 -7.23 -10.24
N PRO A 544 4.25 -6.14 -11.00
CA PRO A 544 4.00 -4.78 -10.51
C PRO A 544 2.57 -4.53 -10.00
N MET A 545 1.57 -5.28 -10.47
CA MET A 545 0.15 -5.01 -10.21
C MET A 545 -0.65 -6.27 -9.85
N TYR A 546 -1.79 -6.08 -9.16
CA TYR A 546 -2.66 -7.19 -8.76
C TYR A 546 -3.60 -7.68 -9.88
N LYS A 547 -4.11 -6.77 -10.70
CA LYS A 547 -5.12 -7.05 -11.74
C LYS A 547 -4.49 -7.29 -13.11
N ASN A 548 -5.32 -7.67 -14.09
CA ASN A 548 -4.98 -8.03 -15.48
C ASN A 548 -4.38 -9.44 -15.62
N PRO A 549 -4.22 -9.98 -16.85
CA PRO A 549 -3.73 -11.35 -17.05
C PRO A 549 -2.37 -11.63 -16.39
N CYS A 550 -1.41 -10.71 -16.51
CA CYS A 550 -0.12 -10.79 -15.81
C CYS A 550 -0.16 -10.21 -14.38
N GLY A 551 -1.34 -10.00 -13.81
CA GLY A 551 -1.52 -9.53 -12.44
C GLY A 551 -1.35 -10.64 -11.41
N VAL A 552 -0.95 -10.28 -10.19
CA VAL A 552 -0.77 -11.22 -9.08
C VAL A 552 -1.99 -12.12 -8.85
N ASP A 553 -3.20 -11.56 -8.93
CA ASP A 553 -4.42 -12.32 -8.63
C ASP A 553 -4.65 -13.42 -9.68
N ASN A 554 -4.49 -13.10 -10.97
CA ASN A 554 -4.68 -14.05 -12.06
C ASN A 554 -3.55 -15.08 -12.13
N LEU A 555 -2.29 -14.65 -11.95
CA LEU A 555 -1.14 -15.56 -11.94
C LEU A 555 -1.22 -16.58 -10.82
N ASN A 556 -1.65 -16.18 -9.62
CA ASN A 556 -1.89 -17.13 -8.53
C ASN A 556 -2.95 -18.18 -8.89
N ALA A 557 -4.07 -17.76 -9.47
CA ALA A 557 -5.13 -18.68 -9.89
C ALA A 557 -4.66 -19.66 -10.98
N LEU A 558 -3.96 -19.17 -12.01
CA LEU A 558 -3.45 -20.01 -13.10
C LEU A 558 -2.41 -21.03 -12.62
N ILE A 559 -1.48 -20.61 -11.75
CA ILE A 559 -0.45 -21.49 -11.19
C ILE A 559 -1.09 -22.53 -10.28
N GLN A 560 -2.02 -22.12 -9.41
CA GLN A 560 -2.75 -23.05 -8.55
C GLN A 560 -3.52 -24.07 -9.38
N GLU A 561 -4.28 -23.66 -10.39
CA GLU A 561 -5.07 -24.58 -11.20
C GLU A 561 -4.20 -25.59 -11.97
N LYS A 562 -3.03 -25.17 -12.43
CA LYS A 562 -2.13 -26.04 -13.22
C LYS A 562 -1.29 -26.98 -12.37
N TYR A 563 -0.81 -26.53 -11.20
CA TYR A 563 0.16 -27.28 -10.38
C TYR A 563 -0.39 -27.75 -9.04
N ASN A 564 -1.54 -27.22 -8.62
CA ASN A 564 -2.30 -27.68 -7.47
C ASN A 564 -3.82 -27.77 -7.79
N PRO A 565 -4.22 -28.58 -8.80
CA PRO A 565 -5.61 -28.68 -9.23
C PRO A 565 -6.50 -29.29 -8.14
N SER A 566 -7.81 -29.03 -8.25
CA SER A 566 -8.80 -29.71 -7.40
C SER A 566 -8.81 -31.21 -7.68
N GLN A 567 -8.92 -32.02 -6.62
CA GLN A 567 -8.99 -33.48 -6.70
C GLN A 567 -10.02 -34.01 -5.69
N PRO A 568 -10.75 -35.10 -6.00
CA PRO A 568 -11.81 -35.63 -5.13
C PRO A 568 -11.36 -35.94 -3.69
N ASN A 569 -10.09 -36.33 -3.52
CA ASN A 569 -9.52 -36.72 -2.22
C ASN A 569 -8.73 -35.59 -1.55
N LYS A 570 -8.84 -34.36 -2.05
CA LYS A 570 -8.04 -33.23 -1.59
C LYS A 570 -8.93 -32.15 -1.01
N SER A 571 -8.82 -31.96 0.31
CA SER A 571 -9.59 -30.93 1.01
C SER A 571 -9.25 -29.53 0.51
N GLU A 572 -10.29 -28.72 0.32
CA GLU A 572 -10.19 -27.32 -0.09
C GLU A 572 -11.16 -26.44 0.71
N TYR A 573 -10.81 -25.16 0.85
CA TYR A 573 -11.62 -24.14 1.52
C TYR A 573 -11.84 -22.97 0.56
N CYS A 574 -13.10 -22.69 0.24
CA CYS A 574 -13.48 -21.66 -0.72
C CYS A 574 -13.95 -20.39 0.02
N THR A 575 -13.39 -19.25 -0.37
CA THR A 575 -13.84 -17.91 0.02
C THR A 575 -14.44 -17.20 -1.20
N GLU A 576 -15.03 -16.02 -1.02
CA GLU A 576 -15.54 -15.22 -2.14
C GLU A 576 -14.47 -14.88 -3.19
N LYS A 577 -13.20 -14.82 -2.79
CA LYS A 577 -12.08 -14.40 -3.67
C LYS A 577 -11.11 -15.53 -4.01
N TRP A 578 -10.84 -16.43 -3.06
CA TRP A 578 -9.76 -17.40 -3.14
C TRP A 578 -10.21 -18.80 -2.73
N THR A 579 -9.63 -19.81 -3.36
CA THR A 579 -9.69 -21.20 -2.88
C THR A 579 -8.34 -21.56 -2.28
N PHE A 580 -8.34 -22.14 -1.10
CA PHE A 580 -7.14 -22.66 -0.44
C PHE A 580 -7.18 -24.19 -0.42
N ARG A 581 -6.11 -24.82 -0.89
CA ARG A 581 -5.95 -26.26 -1.04
C ARG A 581 -4.68 -26.71 -0.33
N VAL A 582 -4.68 -27.96 0.15
CA VAL A 582 -3.46 -28.56 0.71
C VAL A 582 -2.30 -28.47 -0.31
N GLY A 583 -1.12 -28.06 0.12
CA GLY A 583 0.05 -27.80 -0.73
C GLY A 583 0.13 -26.37 -1.30
N ASP A 584 -0.86 -25.51 -1.05
CA ASP A 584 -0.79 -24.12 -1.53
C ASP A 584 0.29 -23.32 -0.83
N LYS A 585 1.04 -22.55 -1.63
CA LYS A 585 1.91 -21.49 -1.14
C LYS A 585 1.06 -20.27 -0.80
N VAL A 586 1.08 -19.86 0.47
CA VAL A 586 0.30 -18.72 0.98
C VAL A 586 1.20 -17.69 1.66
N MET A 587 0.68 -16.47 1.79
CA MET A 587 1.34 -15.34 2.43
C MET A 587 0.42 -14.69 3.44
N GLN A 588 0.97 -14.36 4.62
CA GLN A 588 0.30 -13.53 5.62
C GLN A 588 0.24 -12.07 5.15
N ARG A 589 -0.90 -11.41 5.34
CA ARG A 589 -1.14 -10.01 4.93
C ARG A 589 -1.07 -9.00 6.08
N GLN A 590 -1.18 -9.46 7.33
CA GLN A 590 -1.23 -8.63 8.53
C GLN A 590 -0.34 -9.21 9.62
N ASN A 591 0.25 -8.37 10.47
CA ASN A 591 1.02 -8.88 11.61
C ASN A 591 0.07 -9.53 12.61
N ASN A 592 0.36 -10.75 13.02
CA ASN A 592 -0.27 -11.41 14.15
C ASN A 592 0.80 -11.65 15.21
N TYR A 593 0.77 -10.84 16.27
CA TYR A 593 1.80 -10.82 17.30
C TYR A 593 1.66 -11.94 18.32
N ASP A 594 0.43 -12.32 18.66
CA ASP A 594 0.11 -13.41 19.59
C ASP A 594 0.71 -14.71 19.11
N GLU A 595 0.51 -14.92 17.82
CA GLU A 595 1.06 -16.05 17.13
C GLU A 595 2.57 -15.73 16.90
N GLY A 596 2.97 -14.55 16.40
CA GLY A 596 4.34 -14.23 15.97
C GLY A 596 4.61 -14.53 14.48
N ILE A 597 3.67 -14.17 13.60
CA ILE A 597 3.79 -14.24 12.13
C ILE A 597 3.58 -12.82 11.64
N PHE A 598 4.41 -12.40 10.69
CA PHE A 598 4.43 -11.03 10.22
C PHE A 598 3.90 -10.91 8.79
N ASN A 599 3.48 -9.71 8.43
CA ASN A 599 3.05 -9.38 7.07
C ASN A 599 4.15 -9.71 6.07
N GLY A 600 3.78 -10.48 5.05
CA GLY A 600 4.65 -10.98 4.02
C GLY A 600 5.09 -12.41 4.27
N ASP A 601 5.10 -12.94 5.51
CA ASP A 601 5.56 -14.30 5.81
C ASP A 601 4.85 -15.34 4.94
N MET A 602 5.64 -16.28 4.42
CA MET A 602 5.17 -17.31 3.51
C MET A 602 5.07 -18.64 4.26
N GLY A 603 4.04 -19.40 3.92
CA GLY A 603 3.83 -20.73 4.46
C GLY A 603 3.17 -21.63 3.43
N THR A 604 2.96 -22.88 3.83
CA THR A 604 2.30 -23.89 3.00
C THR A 604 1.07 -24.41 3.72
N VAL A 605 -0.07 -24.47 3.03
CA VAL A 605 -1.27 -25.11 3.57
C VAL A 605 -1.00 -26.61 3.71
N PHE A 606 -1.04 -27.16 4.92
CA PHE A 606 -0.79 -28.59 5.13
C PHE A 606 -2.07 -29.36 5.46
N SER A 607 -3.12 -28.68 5.90
CA SER A 607 -4.42 -29.33 6.16
C SER A 607 -5.58 -28.34 5.99
N VAL A 608 -6.73 -28.87 5.57
CA VAL A 608 -7.99 -28.15 5.52
C VAL A 608 -9.06 -29.05 6.13
N GLN A 609 -9.67 -28.63 7.25
CA GLN A 609 -10.64 -29.42 8.01
C GLN A 609 -11.71 -28.51 8.62
N ALA A 610 -12.98 -28.94 8.60
CA ALA A 610 -14.07 -28.31 9.38
C ALA A 610 -14.08 -26.76 9.33
N GLU A 611 -14.01 -26.19 8.11
CA GLU A 611 -13.95 -24.74 7.86
C GLU A 611 -12.72 -24.01 8.41
N ARG A 612 -11.63 -24.75 8.67
CA ARG A 612 -10.33 -24.20 9.07
C ARG A 612 -9.25 -24.55 8.06
N VAL A 613 -8.36 -23.60 7.82
CA VAL A 613 -7.16 -23.76 7.00
C VAL A 613 -5.94 -23.76 7.90
N PHE A 614 -5.15 -24.83 7.85
CA PHE A 614 -3.92 -24.96 8.63
C PHE A 614 -2.72 -24.70 7.74
N VAL A 615 -1.93 -23.71 8.13
CA VAL A 615 -0.76 -23.24 7.37
C VAL A 615 0.48 -23.45 8.21
N ARG A 616 1.48 -24.08 7.59
CA ARG A 616 2.82 -24.26 8.15
C ARG A 616 3.69 -23.10 7.72
N PHE A 617 4.07 -22.27 8.66
CA PHE A 617 5.11 -21.25 8.49
C PHE A 617 6.44 -21.80 8.99
N ALA A 618 7.54 -21.09 8.72
CA ALA A 618 8.89 -21.56 9.02
C ALA A 618 9.12 -21.92 10.51
N GLU A 619 8.45 -21.24 11.44
CA GLU A 619 8.68 -21.42 12.89
C GLU A 619 7.51 -22.10 13.61
N ARG A 620 6.34 -22.18 12.99
CA ARG A 620 5.11 -22.65 13.64
C ARG A 620 3.97 -22.90 12.67
N ASP A 621 3.05 -23.72 13.12
CA ASP A 621 1.80 -24.03 12.44
C ASP A 621 0.68 -23.14 13.00
N VAL A 622 -0.12 -22.53 12.12
CA VAL A 622 -1.24 -21.64 12.52
C VAL A 622 -2.51 -22.06 11.81
N SER A 623 -3.63 -22.00 12.54
CA SER A 623 -4.97 -22.29 12.02
C SER A 623 -5.75 -21.00 11.76
N TYR A 624 -6.36 -20.91 10.59
CA TYR A 624 -7.21 -19.79 10.19
C TYR A 624 -8.67 -20.23 10.15
N THR A 625 -9.53 -19.45 10.79
CA THR A 625 -10.99 -19.62 10.77
C THR A 625 -11.62 -18.73 9.69
N SER A 626 -12.94 -18.84 9.47
CA SER A 626 -13.68 -17.95 8.56
C SER A 626 -13.52 -16.46 8.88
N LYS A 627 -13.25 -16.09 10.14
CA LYS A 627 -13.00 -14.70 10.54
C LYS A 627 -11.60 -14.22 10.13
N ASP A 628 -10.62 -15.10 10.23
CA ASP A 628 -9.20 -14.76 10.06
C ASP A 628 -8.66 -15.10 8.68
N ILE A 629 -9.43 -15.83 7.85
CA ILE A 629 -8.99 -16.27 6.52
C ILE A 629 -8.61 -15.09 5.60
N SER A 630 -9.19 -13.91 5.83
CA SER A 630 -8.85 -12.68 5.10
C SER A 630 -7.40 -12.20 5.35
N GLN A 631 -6.76 -12.70 6.40
CA GLN A 631 -5.37 -12.42 6.76
C GLN A 631 -4.37 -13.17 5.86
N ILE A 632 -4.79 -14.22 5.14
CA ILE A 632 -3.91 -14.96 4.21
C ILE A 632 -4.34 -14.79 2.75
N THR A 633 -3.38 -14.98 1.83
CA THR A 633 -3.60 -14.95 0.38
C THR A 633 -2.70 -15.97 -0.32
N PRO A 634 -3.07 -16.51 -1.49
CA PRO A 634 -2.14 -17.26 -2.34
C PRO A 634 -0.88 -16.43 -2.66
N ALA A 635 0.27 -17.10 -2.77
CA ALA A 635 1.58 -16.46 -2.84
C ALA A 635 2.55 -17.08 -3.88
N TYR A 636 2.04 -17.83 -4.85
CA TYR A 636 2.81 -18.23 -6.04
C TYR A 636 3.35 -17.01 -6.79
N ALA A 637 2.49 -15.99 -6.92
CA ALA A 637 2.83 -14.65 -7.37
C ALA A 637 2.62 -13.64 -6.24
N THR A 638 3.48 -12.61 -6.19
CA THR A 638 3.33 -11.47 -5.29
C THR A 638 3.80 -10.18 -5.97
N THR A 639 3.59 -9.03 -5.33
CA THR A 639 4.08 -7.76 -5.84
C THR A 639 5.54 -7.53 -5.45
N VAL A 640 6.25 -6.72 -6.25
CA VAL A 640 7.64 -6.33 -5.93
C VAL A 640 7.74 -5.61 -4.58
N HIS A 641 6.74 -4.79 -4.22
CA HIS A 641 6.69 -4.13 -2.91
C HIS A 641 6.60 -5.14 -1.76
N LYS A 642 5.76 -6.18 -1.92
CA LYS A 642 5.60 -7.24 -0.90
C LYS A 642 6.78 -8.19 -0.83
N SER A 643 7.67 -8.20 -1.83
CA SER A 643 8.89 -9.00 -1.80
C SER A 643 10.13 -8.26 -1.26
N GLN A 644 10.00 -6.98 -0.88
CA GLN A 644 11.09 -6.27 -0.20
C GLN A 644 11.51 -6.99 1.10
N GLY A 645 12.80 -6.94 1.43
CA GLY A 645 13.41 -7.74 2.50
C GLY A 645 13.52 -9.24 2.20
N SER A 646 12.88 -9.77 1.15
CA SER A 646 12.95 -11.19 0.77
C SER A 646 13.95 -11.43 -0.35
N GLU A 647 14.49 -12.65 -0.45
CA GLU A 647 15.30 -13.08 -1.59
C GLU A 647 14.96 -14.52 -1.94
N TYR A 648 15.02 -14.83 -3.24
CA TYR A 648 14.60 -16.10 -3.82
C TYR A 648 15.72 -16.68 -4.65
N GLY A 649 15.74 -18.01 -4.85
CA GLY A 649 16.66 -18.64 -5.79
C GLY A 649 16.45 -18.11 -7.21
N THR A 650 15.23 -18.26 -7.71
CA THR A 650 14.82 -17.88 -9.06
C THR A 650 13.64 -16.93 -9.02
N VAL A 651 13.72 -15.81 -9.73
CA VAL A 651 12.65 -14.81 -9.85
C VAL A 651 12.14 -14.74 -11.28
N ILE A 652 10.82 -14.88 -11.45
CA ILE A 652 10.13 -14.68 -12.74
C ILE A 652 9.41 -13.32 -12.68
N LEU A 653 9.74 -12.42 -13.61
CA LEU A 653 9.23 -11.05 -13.63
C LEU A 653 8.24 -10.85 -14.77
N ALA A 654 7.04 -10.37 -14.45
CA ALA A 654 6.01 -10.06 -15.43
C ALA A 654 6.00 -8.57 -15.77
N PHE A 655 6.51 -8.17 -16.94
CA PHE A 655 6.65 -6.77 -17.35
C PHE A 655 5.86 -6.51 -18.64
N VAL A 656 4.62 -6.03 -18.50
CA VAL A 656 3.70 -5.80 -19.62
C VAL A 656 3.18 -4.37 -19.68
N ASN A 657 2.72 -3.94 -20.86
CA ASN A 657 2.34 -2.56 -21.11
C ASN A 657 1.18 -2.05 -20.23
N SER A 658 0.20 -2.88 -19.82
CA SER A 658 -0.86 -2.41 -18.91
C SER A 658 -0.35 -1.94 -17.54
N GLN A 659 0.88 -2.29 -17.17
CA GLN A 659 1.50 -1.94 -15.90
C GLN A 659 2.23 -0.59 -15.93
N TYR A 660 2.13 0.18 -17.03
CA TYR A 660 2.88 1.41 -17.32
C TYR A 660 2.95 2.46 -16.20
N ILE A 661 1.97 2.48 -15.28
CA ILE A 661 1.93 3.38 -14.12
C ILE A 661 3.03 3.02 -13.12
N MET A 662 3.24 1.72 -12.89
CA MET A 662 4.17 1.20 -11.88
C MET A 662 5.57 0.95 -12.45
N LEU A 663 5.70 0.80 -13.77
CA LEU A 663 7.00 0.54 -14.42
C LEU A 663 7.96 1.73 -14.24
N GLN A 664 8.80 1.63 -13.22
CA GLN A 664 9.79 2.60 -12.80
C GLN A 664 11.14 1.92 -12.56
N ARG A 665 12.22 2.71 -12.63
CA ARG A 665 13.59 2.19 -12.50
C ARG A 665 13.83 1.48 -11.16
N ASN A 666 13.47 2.11 -10.05
CA ASN A 666 13.68 1.55 -8.71
C ASN A 666 12.85 0.28 -8.49
N LEU A 667 11.63 0.21 -9.06
CA LEU A 667 10.81 -1.01 -9.03
C LEU A 667 11.55 -2.15 -9.75
N PHE A 668 12.05 -1.87 -10.95
CA PHE A 668 12.74 -2.89 -11.74
C PHE A 668 14.04 -3.35 -11.07
N TYR A 669 14.86 -2.39 -10.62
CA TYR A 669 16.05 -2.65 -9.83
C TYR A 669 15.72 -3.54 -8.63
N THR A 670 14.75 -3.13 -7.80
CA THR A 670 14.34 -3.87 -6.61
C THR A 670 13.94 -5.30 -6.96
N ALA A 671 13.14 -5.49 -8.01
CA ALA A 671 12.68 -6.80 -8.44
C ALA A 671 13.82 -7.74 -8.88
N VAL A 672 14.79 -7.21 -9.64
CA VAL A 672 16.00 -7.95 -10.06
C VAL A 672 16.86 -8.33 -8.86
N THR A 673 17.05 -7.41 -7.91
CA THR A 673 17.87 -7.67 -6.71
C THR A 673 17.28 -8.72 -5.76
N ARG A 674 16.01 -9.13 -5.93
CA ARG A 674 15.41 -10.22 -5.14
C ARG A 674 15.95 -11.60 -5.54
N ALA A 675 16.58 -11.74 -6.71
CA ALA A 675 17.07 -13.03 -7.20
C ALA A 675 18.47 -13.36 -6.68
N LYS A 676 18.67 -14.62 -6.28
CA LYS A 676 19.96 -15.13 -5.84
C LYS A 676 20.75 -15.86 -6.93
N LYS A 677 20.05 -16.59 -7.81
CA LYS A 677 20.66 -17.45 -8.82
C LYS A 677 20.19 -17.14 -10.23
N ARG A 678 18.92 -16.77 -10.41
CA ARG A 678 18.36 -16.61 -11.75
C ARG A 678 17.23 -15.59 -11.82
N VAL A 679 17.20 -14.79 -12.89
CA VAL A 679 16.10 -13.90 -13.26
C VAL A 679 15.57 -14.30 -14.63
N ILE A 680 14.25 -14.41 -14.74
CA ILE A 680 13.55 -14.64 -16.01
C ILE A 680 12.56 -13.50 -16.22
N LEU A 681 12.86 -12.61 -17.17
CA LEU A 681 11.92 -11.58 -17.62
C LEU A 681 10.93 -12.21 -18.60
N VAL A 682 9.63 -12.06 -18.35
CA VAL A 682 8.57 -12.36 -19.30
C VAL A 682 7.82 -11.07 -19.55
N GLY A 683 7.93 -10.54 -20.76
CA GLY A 683 7.40 -9.20 -21.00
C GLY A 683 7.72 -8.62 -22.37
N MET A 684 7.14 -7.46 -22.62
CA MET A 684 7.27 -6.72 -23.88
C MET A 684 8.47 -5.78 -23.81
N GLU A 685 9.20 -5.61 -24.91
CA GLU A 685 10.35 -4.69 -24.97
C GLU A 685 9.97 -3.27 -24.52
N ALA A 686 8.82 -2.76 -25.01
CA ALA A 686 8.32 -1.44 -24.66
C ALA A 686 8.08 -1.24 -23.15
N ALA A 687 7.67 -2.30 -22.44
CA ALA A 687 7.46 -2.26 -21.00
C ALA A 687 8.79 -2.21 -20.24
N ILE A 688 9.77 -3.01 -20.66
CA ILE A 688 11.12 -3.03 -20.07
C ILE A 688 11.82 -1.69 -20.31
N GLN A 689 11.80 -1.19 -21.55
CA GLN A 689 12.39 0.10 -21.91
C GLN A 689 11.76 1.24 -21.10
N ARG A 690 10.44 1.20 -20.91
CA ARG A 690 9.75 2.15 -20.04
C ARG A 690 10.22 2.04 -18.60
N ALA A 691 10.34 0.83 -18.05
CA ALA A 691 10.77 0.64 -16.67
C ALA A 691 12.19 1.19 -16.43
N VAL A 692 13.10 1.01 -17.38
CA VAL A 692 14.49 1.48 -17.30
C VAL A 692 14.60 3.01 -17.43
N THR A 693 13.85 3.60 -18.37
CA THR A 693 13.91 5.04 -18.67
C THR A 693 13.07 5.90 -17.70
N ASN A 694 12.02 5.33 -17.12
CA ASN A 694 11.12 6.05 -16.23
C ASN A 694 11.74 6.25 -14.85
N VAL A 695 12.50 7.35 -14.74
CA VAL A 695 12.93 7.96 -13.48
C VAL A 695 11.91 9.00 -13.06
N ARG A 696 10.59 8.74 -13.20
CA ARG A 696 9.63 9.53 -12.43
C ARG A 696 10.14 9.50 -11.01
N ASN A 697 10.75 10.60 -10.60
CA ASN A 697 11.11 10.81 -9.23
C ASN A 697 9.78 10.57 -8.52
N ASN A 698 9.70 9.57 -7.65
CA ASN A 698 8.87 9.75 -6.47
C ASN A 698 9.49 10.95 -5.76
N GLN A 699 9.23 12.13 -6.30
CA GLN A 699 9.64 13.44 -5.82
C GLN A 699 8.71 13.65 -4.65
N ARG A 700 8.98 12.86 -3.61
CA ARG A 700 8.36 13.01 -2.33
C ARG A 700 8.88 14.33 -1.81
N TYR A 701 7.97 15.23 -1.54
CA TYR A 701 8.29 16.51 -0.96
C TYR A 701 8.60 16.30 0.52
N THR A 702 9.76 16.79 0.93
CA THR A 702 10.38 16.63 2.25
C THR A 702 11.48 17.69 2.34
N LEU A 703 11.54 18.38 3.47
CA LEU A 703 12.58 19.36 3.78
C LEU A 703 13.56 18.83 4.82
N LEU A 704 13.54 17.51 5.11
CA LEU A 704 14.43 16.90 6.10
C LEU A 704 15.91 17.20 5.82
N ALA A 705 16.37 17.04 4.58
CA ALA A 705 17.77 17.28 4.23
C ALA A 705 18.17 18.76 4.41
N GLU A 706 17.25 19.67 4.14
CA GLU A 706 17.40 21.12 4.25
C GLU A 706 17.45 21.54 5.73
N ARG A 707 16.57 20.97 6.55
CA ARG A 707 16.59 21.13 8.02
C ARG A 707 17.89 20.62 8.63
N LEU A 708 18.38 19.48 8.16
CA LEU A 708 19.64 18.91 8.64
C LEU A 708 20.83 19.83 8.32
N ARG A 709 20.87 20.41 7.11
CA ARG A 709 21.89 21.40 6.71
C ARG A 709 21.85 22.69 7.52
N GLY A 710 20.81 22.92 8.32
CA GLY A 710 20.63 24.15 9.07
C GLY A 710 20.38 25.36 8.18
N LYS A 711 19.79 25.15 6.99
CA LYS A 711 19.35 26.26 6.15
C LYS A 711 18.23 27.01 6.86
N GLU A 712 18.18 28.33 6.68
CA GLU A 712 17.05 29.14 7.11
C GLU A 712 15.81 28.66 6.35
N LEU A 713 14.85 28.16 7.10
CA LEU A 713 13.51 27.85 6.67
C LEU A 713 12.64 28.85 7.44
N TRP A 714 11.82 29.60 6.71
CA TRP A 714 11.11 30.78 7.20
C TRP A 714 9.61 30.49 7.36
#